data_AF-A0A9P9PWY5-F1
#
_entry.id   AF-A0A9P9PWY5-F1
#
_cell.length_a   1.000
_cell.length_b   1.000
_cell.length_c   1.000
_cell.angle_alpha   90.00
_cell.angle_beta   90.00
_cell.angle_gamma   90.00
#
_symmetry.space_group_name_H-M   'P 1'
#
loop_
_entity.id
_entity.type
_entity.pdbx_description
1 polymer ?
#
loop_
_entity_poly.entity_id
_entity_poly.type
_entity_poly.pdbx_seq_one_letter_code
_entity_poly.pdbx_strand_id
1 'polypeptide(L)'
;MRVQSYLLPWLLSYTAVQCAPTGSDAPGIGVELEVRKFKLQNKGEAAMNTRKDEDIAKVKGAVLLPVGLPKEQASITCGEYWDLTAEHGGREPESGISDLTWEWIINGQTLKLKKSNKAEDDLVLPGVFREIREKLKKLNPKKGDKFGIFNMPFEPWGLWTLEEPPTYEEASTFPGIQVTAPLPMEAIQELISIIVNNEDVNGNEGVKRTFVPTVSAKTSNIVLVYQQDLVDVYEGTEDITTDMLGFYSLLMSYVKIATTMTDADRANGPKQKLSIMPRTDWKTMYNMYAKEDDNTRKTKCRPKKKNPNQSLLDIVKDLAKKKQLSGDIESATFKWDKAKAPAREAGTRGVCSNMAGAVSARALARRGRADTSANWPTKAKDQADKSLSLKSWLEGLDKNMDPLSAMDELVWDGQIGGLGDRLEAPLYPEAAVDDSKYPLFELRDLTGGGMDKVEGYLKEVEVQIKKWHQNPPEIKANKLRKRAKAGACKKPSNGDGEKCTGNSALNAQKKCETCAKGTKPNVGNTACVPDVPEDDKEKGKCKDDGYILDPAQGGQDKNTENPVCTLDDSKKCEDPSQTAVTRSPKNKVEPKDAAAYQAECAKDDDKNFRCKDPKKTYHHKEIDNSGDEKKIKHSCRATRNTKKEQADKYKKRVETAKEEKKKTTGDKQTEKKESSRRGRNGMCWSLLVGLGAWDLAEIEGMSPDEVDGMLELWPENDQEPKYLEDHMVTIGKKSGTVVGGIEQETAGIGLPIVYVVKGIIKLFKIFGKGSRAAPAPAKKDFYTDIKNAGSRPKAPSKSIDAAKNSGTVAKILKDKRFLDCLAVAPAAAKMVKRDDPPNFFDVNDLRVKIDWNAKDNGFKIPDWKYEDRQITVRLGVDTDNIFKEGGAKDWASTYPDRINRPGRLEYENCQVIPDEFKNKVTAVETWGGCCAYYKDNDCKNSSFMFTMTDREDWKLKGDHNDNMEALWCTFETNCKGAPGAPA
;
A
#
# COMPACT_ATOMS: atom_id res chain seq x y z
N MET A 1 -41.74 61.36 21.19
CA MET A 1 -41.02 62.12 20.15
C MET A 1 -39.80 61.31 19.72
N ARG A 2 -39.71 60.98 18.42
CA ARG A 2 -38.61 60.28 17.73
C ARG A 2 -37.97 61.28 16.76
N VAL A 3 -36.64 61.40 16.71
CA VAL A 3 -35.83 61.88 15.57
C VAL A 3 -34.40 61.32 15.77
N GLN A 4 -33.93 60.30 15.04
CA GLN A 4 -33.27 60.27 13.72
C GLN A 4 -31.99 61.12 13.59
N SER A 5 -30.83 60.46 13.48
CA SER A 5 -29.60 61.00 12.88
C SER A 5 -28.81 59.89 12.18
N TYR A 6 -29.14 59.65 10.91
CA TYR A 6 -28.26 59.05 9.91
C TYR A 6 -27.63 60.21 9.12
N LEU A 7 -26.31 60.23 8.92
CA LEU A 7 -25.63 60.58 7.65
C LEU A 7 -24.10 60.75 7.77
N LEU A 8 -23.42 60.24 6.74
CA LEU A 8 -22.01 60.39 6.30
C LEU A 8 -20.94 59.51 7.00
N PRO A 9 -20.06 58.84 6.21
CA PRO A 9 -19.51 59.36 4.95
C PRO A 9 -19.66 58.44 3.71
N TRP A 10 -20.17 59.05 2.63
CA TRP A 10 -19.79 58.78 1.24
C TRP A 10 -18.73 59.82 0.85
N LEU A 11 -17.85 59.47 -0.11
CA LEU A 11 -16.71 60.24 -0.67
C LEU A 11 -15.33 59.89 -0.11
N LEU A 12 -14.85 58.70 -0.44
CA LEU A 12 -13.50 58.52 -1.01
C LEU A 12 -13.58 57.42 -2.07
N SER A 13 -13.69 57.87 -3.31
CA SER A 13 -13.65 57.07 -4.53
C SER A 13 -12.30 56.38 -4.68
N TYR A 14 -12.25 55.07 -4.38
CA TYR A 14 -11.22 54.18 -4.90
C TYR A 14 -11.65 53.70 -6.28
N THR A 15 -10.74 53.87 -7.24
CA THR A 15 -10.77 53.21 -8.54
C THR A 15 -10.99 51.72 -8.33
N ALA A 16 -12.19 51.25 -8.68
CA ALA A 16 -12.49 49.83 -8.78
C ALA A 16 -11.61 49.24 -9.88
N VAL A 17 -10.47 48.68 -9.48
CA VAL A 17 -9.84 47.61 -10.25
C VAL A 17 -10.93 46.55 -10.37
N GLN A 18 -11.41 46.33 -11.60
CA GLN A 18 -12.26 45.19 -11.92
C GLN A 18 -11.49 43.92 -11.52
N CYS A 19 -11.76 43.43 -10.32
CA CYS A 19 -11.40 42.06 -9.96
C CYS A 19 -12.22 41.16 -10.88
N ALA A 20 -11.54 40.59 -11.87
CA ALA A 20 -12.05 39.46 -12.63
C ALA A 20 -12.63 38.43 -11.63
N PRO A 21 -13.78 37.81 -11.93
CA PRO A 21 -14.35 36.80 -11.05
C PRO A 21 -13.28 35.72 -10.83
N THR A 22 -12.89 35.49 -9.57
CA THR A 22 -11.90 34.48 -9.15
C THR A 22 -12.44 33.05 -9.27
N GLY A 23 -13.21 32.79 -10.34
CA GLY A 23 -13.56 31.46 -10.85
C GLY A 23 -12.39 30.83 -11.59
N SER A 24 -11.24 30.71 -10.92
CA SER A 24 -10.24 29.77 -11.42
C SER A 24 -10.68 28.38 -11.00
N ASP A 25 -10.98 27.53 -11.98
CA ASP A 25 -11.15 26.08 -11.80
C ASP A 25 -9.86 25.41 -11.27
N ALA A 26 -8.83 26.17 -10.90
CA ALA A 26 -7.56 25.68 -10.40
C ALA A 26 -7.77 24.85 -9.11
N PRO A 27 -6.99 23.76 -8.95
CA PRO A 27 -7.14 22.86 -7.83
C PRO A 27 -6.75 23.55 -6.52
N GLY A 28 -7.67 23.53 -5.58
CA GLY A 28 -7.51 23.98 -4.21
C GLY A 28 -6.96 22.90 -3.30
N ILE A 29 -6.39 23.30 -2.17
CA ILE A 29 -6.01 22.37 -1.10
C ILE A 29 -6.44 22.93 0.26
N GLY A 30 -7.39 22.25 0.89
CA GLY A 30 -7.90 22.58 2.22
C GLY A 30 -7.33 21.64 3.27
N VAL A 31 -7.12 22.15 4.47
CA VAL A 31 -6.62 21.35 5.60
C VAL A 31 -7.34 21.77 6.87
N GLU A 32 -7.81 20.81 7.65
CA GLU A 32 -8.34 21.02 9.00
C GLU A 32 -7.34 20.44 10.01
N LEU A 33 -6.95 21.24 11.00
CA LEU A 33 -6.08 20.85 12.11
C LEU A 33 -6.90 20.89 13.40
N GLU A 34 -7.49 19.76 13.79
CA GLU A 34 -8.31 19.62 14.99
C GLU A 34 -7.44 19.44 16.23
N VAL A 35 -7.45 20.39 17.17
CA VAL A 35 -6.73 20.26 18.45
C VAL A 35 -7.68 20.21 19.62
N ARG A 36 -7.93 18.97 20.07
CA ARG A 36 -8.78 18.67 21.23
C ARG A 36 -8.16 19.02 22.58
N LYS A 37 -6.89 19.43 22.61
CA LYS A 37 -6.19 19.81 23.85
C LYS A 37 -6.59 21.20 24.34
N PHE A 38 -6.95 22.10 23.43
CA PHE A 38 -7.46 23.42 23.79
C PHE A 38 -8.93 23.29 24.13
N LYS A 39 -9.30 23.39 25.41
CA LYS A 39 -10.70 23.30 25.85
C LYS A 39 -11.21 24.68 26.22
N LEU A 40 -12.30 25.07 25.60
CA LEU A 40 -12.98 26.33 25.81
C LEU A 40 -14.29 26.07 26.56
N GLN A 41 -14.41 26.64 27.76
CA GLN A 41 -15.63 26.56 28.55
C GLN A 41 -16.40 27.86 28.55
N ASN A 42 -17.72 27.78 28.37
CA ASN A 42 -18.61 28.93 28.49
C ASN A 42 -19.57 28.75 29.66
N LYS A 43 -19.58 29.73 30.57
CA LYS A 43 -20.44 29.76 31.76
C LYS A 43 -21.65 30.70 31.61
N GLY A 44 -21.86 31.26 30.42
CA GLY A 44 -23.02 32.07 30.08
C GLY A 44 -24.29 31.24 30.10
N GLU A 45 -25.37 31.84 30.57
CA GLU A 45 -26.65 31.18 30.80
C GLU A 45 -27.20 30.50 29.53
N ALA A 46 -27.11 31.14 28.36
CA ALA A 46 -27.54 30.49 27.12
C ALA A 46 -26.65 29.32 26.71
N ALA A 47 -25.33 29.40 26.90
CA ALA A 47 -24.41 28.32 26.54
C ALA A 47 -24.60 27.08 27.43
N MET A 48 -24.83 27.28 28.74
CA MET A 48 -25.09 26.20 29.70
C MET A 48 -26.45 25.51 29.48
N ASN A 49 -27.46 26.27 29.06
CA ASN A 49 -28.83 25.77 28.90
C ASN A 49 -29.12 25.25 27.48
N THR A 50 -28.23 25.48 26.51
CA THR A 50 -28.50 25.14 25.11
C THR A 50 -27.84 23.82 24.70
N ARG A 51 -28.69 22.80 24.57
CA ARG A 51 -28.35 21.48 23.99
C ARG A 51 -28.87 21.30 22.57
N LYS A 52 -29.36 22.38 21.95
CA LYS A 52 -29.97 22.31 20.61
C LYS A 52 -28.88 22.16 19.56
N ASP A 53 -28.97 21.14 18.71
CA ASP A 53 -28.08 20.94 17.56
C ASP A 53 -27.99 22.21 16.67
N GLU A 54 -29.09 22.97 16.56
CA GLU A 54 -29.17 24.27 15.85
C GLU A 54 -28.15 25.27 16.31
N ASP A 55 -27.94 25.36 17.61
CA ASP A 55 -27.03 26.33 18.17
C ASP A 55 -25.59 25.80 18.18
N ILE A 56 -25.38 24.47 18.33
CA ILE A 56 -24.06 23.84 18.16
C ILE A 56 -23.53 24.12 16.76
N ALA A 57 -24.37 24.03 15.73
CA ALA A 57 -23.95 24.30 14.36
C ALA A 57 -23.72 25.78 14.02
N LYS A 58 -24.27 26.72 14.80
CA LYS A 58 -23.91 28.15 14.66
C LYS A 58 -22.50 28.44 15.17
N VAL A 59 -22.08 27.68 16.18
CA VAL A 59 -20.80 27.85 16.87
C VAL A 59 -19.69 27.03 16.22
N LYS A 60 -19.98 25.79 15.82
CA LYS A 60 -19.01 24.92 15.16
C LYS A 60 -18.56 25.50 13.82
N GLY A 61 -17.25 25.61 13.62
CA GLY A 61 -16.60 26.21 12.46
C GLY A 61 -16.66 27.74 12.43
N ALA A 62 -17.14 28.40 13.49
CA ALA A 62 -17.13 29.85 13.61
C ALA A 62 -15.79 30.35 14.15
N VAL A 63 -15.35 31.53 13.68
CA VAL A 63 -14.03 32.09 14.01
C VAL A 63 -13.96 32.50 15.49
N LEU A 64 -12.88 32.10 16.16
CA LEU A 64 -12.57 32.50 17.53
C LEU A 64 -11.82 33.84 17.54
N LEU A 65 -12.27 34.77 18.37
CA LEU A 65 -11.67 36.09 18.52
C LEU A 65 -11.17 36.28 19.96
N PRO A 66 -9.87 36.51 20.19
CA PRO A 66 -9.35 36.73 21.53
C PRO A 66 -9.88 38.07 22.08
N VAL A 67 -10.26 38.07 23.36
CA VAL A 67 -10.85 39.24 24.03
C VAL A 67 -9.80 39.88 24.93
N GLY A 68 -9.74 41.21 24.90
CA GLY A 68 -8.79 42.00 25.69
C GLY A 68 -7.44 42.21 25.01
N LEU A 69 -7.24 41.70 23.79
CA LEU A 69 -6.11 42.09 22.95
C LEU A 69 -6.37 43.44 22.27
N PRO A 70 -5.32 44.24 22.01
CA PRO A 70 -5.41 45.44 21.18
C PRO A 70 -6.05 45.13 19.82
N LYS A 71 -6.78 46.09 19.25
CA LYS A 71 -7.52 45.89 17.98
C LYS A 71 -6.61 45.46 16.84
N GLU A 72 -5.36 45.91 16.83
CA GLU A 72 -4.33 45.55 15.84
C GLU A 72 -3.89 44.09 15.97
N GLN A 73 -4.19 43.43 17.09
CA GLN A 73 -3.89 42.03 17.38
C GLN A 73 -5.15 41.14 17.35
N ALA A 74 -6.34 41.70 17.16
CA ALA A 74 -7.59 40.92 17.10
C ALA A 74 -7.62 39.94 15.92
N SER A 75 -6.83 40.19 14.86
CA SER A 75 -6.65 39.30 13.70
C SER A 75 -5.58 38.22 13.90
N ILE A 76 -5.08 38.01 15.12
CA ILE A 76 -4.06 36.98 15.38
C ILE A 76 -4.59 35.55 15.18
N THR A 77 -5.90 35.37 15.20
CA THR A 77 -6.58 34.09 15.03
C THR A 77 -7.02 33.83 13.58
N CYS A 78 -6.56 34.62 12.62
CA CYS A 78 -6.81 34.37 11.20
C CYS A 78 -5.68 34.91 10.31
N GLY A 79 -5.66 34.45 9.07
CA GLY A 79 -4.79 34.94 8.00
C GLY A 79 -5.53 35.00 6.67
N GLU A 80 -4.79 35.14 5.57
CA GLU A 80 -5.37 35.23 4.23
C GLU A 80 -6.08 33.93 3.80
N TYR A 81 -5.51 32.79 4.21
CA TYR A 81 -5.93 31.46 3.78
C TYR A 81 -6.43 30.57 4.92
N TRP A 82 -6.45 31.06 6.16
CA TRP A 82 -6.76 30.23 7.31
C TRP A 82 -7.51 30.99 8.40
N ASP A 83 -8.32 30.27 9.16
CA ASP A 83 -9.06 30.78 10.32
C ASP A 83 -8.89 29.80 11.50
N LEU A 84 -8.69 30.31 12.72
CA LEU A 84 -8.89 29.55 13.95
C LEU A 84 -10.38 29.59 14.30
N THR A 85 -10.98 28.42 14.37
CA THR A 85 -12.40 28.23 14.57
C THR A 85 -12.68 27.35 15.79
N ALA A 86 -13.91 27.42 16.28
CA ALA A 86 -14.38 26.55 17.35
C ALA A 86 -14.90 25.23 16.79
N GLU A 87 -14.50 24.11 17.39
CA GLU A 87 -15.01 22.77 17.11
C GLU A 87 -15.72 22.24 18.36
N HIS A 88 -16.65 21.30 18.22
CA HIS A 88 -17.32 20.68 19.35
C HIS A 88 -16.48 19.50 19.88
N GLY A 89 -16.11 19.54 21.17
CA GLY A 89 -15.17 18.57 21.76
C GLY A 89 -15.66 17.12 21.78
N GLY A 90 -16.97 16.91 21.65
CA GLY A 90 -17.59 15.60 21.38
C GLY A 90 -17.42 14.54 22.47
N ARG A 91 -16.90 14.90 23.66
CA ARG A 91 -16.64 13.94 24.74
C ARG A 91 -17.87 13.60 25.54
N GLU A 92 -18.77 14.56 25.75
CA GLU A 92 -20.01 14.34 26.47
C GLU A 92 -21.17 14.93 25.66
N PRO A 93 -22.16 14.11 25.25
CA PRO A 93 -23.38 14.61 24.61
C PRO A 93 -24.09 15.68 25.46
N GLU A 94 -23.81 15.71 26.76
CA GLU A 94 -24.46 16.57 27.74
C GLU A 94 -23.86 17.98 27.84
N SER A 95 -22.62 18.20 27.38
CA SER A 95 -21.94 19.49 27.53
C SER A 95 -22.40 20.54 26.51
N GLY A 96 -23.01 20.13 25.39
CA GLY A 96 -23.54 21.05 24.38
C GLY A 96 -22.51 22.09 23.92
N ILE A 97 -22.93 23.34 23.80
CA ILE A 97 -22.08 24.45 23.30
C ILE A 97 -21.07 24.95 24.37
N SER A 98 -21.25 24.51 25.62
CA SER A 98 -20.40 24.93 26.72
C SER A 98 -18.98 24.37 26.64
N ASP A 99 -18.74 23.30 25.87
CA ASP A 99 -17.42 22.67 25.70
C ASP A 99 -16.99 22.65 24.22
N LEU A 100 -16.10 23.58 23.88
CA LEU A 100 -15.55 23.69 22.53
C LEU A 100 -14.05 23.38 22.54
N THR A 101 -13.54 22.94 21.39
CA THR A 101 -12.13 22.77 21.12
C THR A 101 -11.67 23.66 19.98
N TRP A 102 -10.36 23.70 19.73
CA TRP A 102 -9.80 24.49 18.64
C TRP A 102 -9.70 23.68 17.35
N GLU A 103 -9.95 24.35 16.23
CA GLU A 103 -9.68 23.83 14.90
C GLU A 103 -9.11 24.95 14.03
N TRP A 104 -7.96 24.73 13.38
CA TRP A 104 -7.51 25.61 12.31
C TRP A 104 -7.99 25.08 10.97
N ILE A 105 -8.68 25.93 10.22
CA ILE A 105 -9.16 25.61 8.88
C ILE A 105 -8.33 26.40 7.87
N ILE A 106 -7.54 25.71 7.07
CA ILE A 106 -6.90 26.23 5.86
C ILE A 106 -7.90 26.07 4.70
N ASN A 107 -8.32 27.18 4.11
CA ASN A 107 -9.40 27.23 3.14
C ASN A 107 -8.91 26.90 1.72
N GLY A 108 -9.16 25.67 1.27
CA GLY A 108 -8.82 25.23 -0.10
C GLY A 108 -9.61 25.94 -1.21
N GLN A 109 -10.69 26.67 -0.89
CA GLN A 109 -11.38 27.47 -1.91
C GLN A 109 -10.54 28.68 -2.34
N THR A 110 -9.75 29.24 -1.42
CA THR A 110 -8.88 30.40 -1.69
C THR A 110 -7.43 29.98 -1.87
N LEU A 111 -6.94 28.99 -1.12
CA LEU A 111 -5.59 28.45 -1.26
C LEU A 111 -5.51 27.49 -2.44
N LYS A 112 -4.89 27.95 -3.53
CA LYS A 112 -4.69 27.15 -4.75
C LYS A 112 -3.29 26.56 -4.80
N LEU A 113 -3.20 25.31 -5.27
CA LEU A 113 -1.93 24.65 -5.53
C LEU A 113 -1.16 25.40 -6.63
N LYS A 114 0.16 25.53 -6.45
CA LYS A 114 1.03 26.14 -7.46
C LYS A 114 1.64 25.07 -8.35
N LYS A 115 1.55 25.30 -9.67
CA LYS A 115 2.17 24.47 -10.68
C LYS A 115 3.68 24.67 -10.65
N SER A 116 4.42 23.56 -10.62
CA SER A 116 5.89 23.52 -10.64
C SER A 116 6.41 22.32 -11.43
N ASN A 117 7.67 22.36 -11.86
CA ASN A 117 8.29 21.24 -12.61
C ASN A 117 8.49 20.00 -11.75
N LYS A 118 8.82 20.18 -10.47
CA LYS A 118 8.95 19.11 -9.48
C LYS A 118 7.88 19.26 -8.42
N ALA A 119 7.35 18.14 -7.93
CA ALA A 119 6.30 18.14 -6.92
C ALA A 119 6.75 18.80 -5.60
N GLU A 120 8.06 18.83 -5.33
CA GLU A 120 8.66 19.40 -4.13
C GLU A 120 8.84 20.92 -4.14
N ASP A 121 8.65 21.55 -5.31
CA ASP A 121 8.82 22.99 -5.50
C ASP A 121 7.49 23.74 -5.33
N ASP A 122 7.55 25.04 -5.00
CA ASP A 122 6.40 25.95 -4.87
C ASP A 122 5.27 25.43 -3.97
N LEU A 123 5.63 24.88 -2.81
CA LEU A 123 4.66 24.37 -1.84
C LEU A 123 3.95 25.52 -1.11
N VAL A 124 2.62 25.44 -0.98
CA VAL A 124 1.80 26.47 -0.34
C VAL A 124 1.46 26.16 1.12
N LEU A 125 1.21 24.88 1.47
CA LEU A 125 0.82 24.49 2.82
C LEU A 125 1.89 24.78 3.89
N PRO A 126 3.20 24.51 3.67
CA PRO A 126 4.22 24.83 4.68
C PRO A 126 4.36 26.33 4.94
N GLY A 127 4.06 27.17 3.94
CA GLY A 127 4.02 28.62 4.11
C GLY A 127 2.90 29.06 5.06
N VAL A 128 1.67 28.61 4.78
CA VAL A 128 0.49 28.92 5.59
C VAL A 128 0.65 28.38 7.02
N PHE A 129 1.17 27.16 7.18
CA PHE A 129 1.38 26.58 8.50
C PHE A 129 2.43 27.32 9.33
N ARG A 130 3.52 27.81 8.72
CA ARG A 130 4.49 28.67 9.43
C ARG A 130 3.85 29.95 9.95
N GLU A 131 2.96 30.57 9.17
CA GLU A 131 2.18 31.73 9.62
C GLU A 131 1.29 31.37 10.82
N ILE A 132 0.53 30.28 10.74
CA ILE A 132 -0.31 29.77 11.86
C ILE A 132 0.55 29.59 13.11
N ARG A 133 1.71 28.93 12.97
CA ARG A 133 2.64 28.65 14.06
C ARG A 133 3.19 29.92 14.70
N GLU A 134 3.60 30.90 13.90
CA GLU A 134 4.09 32.20 14.39
C GLU A 134 3.00 32.97 15.14
N LYS A 135 1.78 32.97 14.60
CA LYS A 135 0.61 33.63 15.20
C LYS A 135 0.19 32.96 16.50
N LEU A 136 0.23 31.63 16.56
CA LEU A 136 -0.03 30.86 17.78
C LEU A 136 1.03 31.14 18.85
N LYS A 137 2.32 31.20 18.49
CA LYS A 137 3.40 31.60 19.41
C LYS A 137 3.22 33.02 19.93
N LYS A 138 2.79 33.94 19.09
CA LYS A 138 2.49 35.34 19.49
C LYS A 138 1.24 35.43 20.36
N LEU A 139 0.22 34.61 20.09
CA LEU A 139 -0.99 34.53 20.91
C LEU A 139 -0.67 33.99 22.30
N ASN A 140 0.23 32.99 22.37
CA ASN A 140 0.69 32.34 23.60
C ASN A 140 -0.47 31.98 24.56
N PRO A 141 -1.43 31.15 24.10
CA PRO A 141 -2.65 30.91 24.84
C PRO A 141 -2.38 30.19 26.16
N LYS A 142 -3.07 30.63 27.21
CA LYS A 142 -2.97 30.10 28.57
C LYS A 142 -4.34 29.99 29.23
N LYS A 143 -4.42 29.14 30.25
CA LYS A 143 -5.65 28.98 31.03
C LYS A 143 -6.14 30.34 31.56
N GLY A 144 -7.42 30.62 31.36
CA GLY A 144 -8.08 31.87 31.74
C GLY A 144 -8.22 32.88 30.59
N ASP A 145 -7.53 32.69 29.47
CA ASP A 145 -7.71 33.54 28.28
C ASP A 145 -9.15 33.44 27.76
N LYS A 146 -9.69 34.56 27.29
CA LYS A 146 -11.09 34.68 26.88
C LYS A 146 -11.23 34.85 25.38
N PHE A 147 -12.23 34.19 24.81
CA PHE A 147 -12.55 34.18 23.40
C PHE A 147 -14.03 34.49 23.18
N GLY A 148 -14.30 35.36 22.22
CA GLY A 148 -15.61 35.53 21.61
C GLY A 148 -15.71 34.68 20.36
N ILE A 149 -16.94 34.42 19.92
CA ILE A 149 -17.22 33.76 18.64
C ILE A 149 -17.76 34.82 17.68
N PHE A 150 -17.17 34.89 16.48
CA PHE A 150 -17.60 35.86 15.50
C PHE A 150 -19.09 35.71 15.16
N ASN A 151 -19.79 36.85 15.03
CA ASN A 151 -21.24 36.94 14.77
C ASN A 151 -22.16 36.28 15.82
N MET A 152 -21.63 35.91 16.99
CA MET A 152 -22.46 35.52 18.13
C MET A 152 -22.63 36.72 19.07
N PRO A 153 -23.88 37.09 19.44
CA PRO A 153 -24.09 38.22 20.33
C PRO A 153 -23.54 37.90 21.73
N PHE A 154 -22.83 38.85 22.33
CA PHE A 154 -22.19 38.66 23.63
C PHE A 154 -23.20 38.43 24.77
N GLU A 155 -24.31 39.17 24.78
CA GLU A 155 -25.23 39.23 25.93
C GLU A 155 -25.89 37.90 26.31
N PRO A 156 -26.40 37.05 25.39
CA PRO A 156 -26.92 35.74 25.79
C PRO A 156 -25.83 34.67 25.91
N TRP A 157 -24.79 34.73 25.07
CA TRP A 157 -23.82 33.64 24.95
C TRP A 157 -22.64 33.75 25.92
N GLY A 158 -22.24 34.95 26.34
CA GLY A 158 -21.06 35.15 27.18
C GLY A 158 -19.72 34.94 26.46
N LEU A 159 -18.66 34.71 27.24
CA LEU A 159 -17.31 34.44 26.75
C LEU A 159 -16.90 33.00 27.00
N TRP A 160 -16.18 32.43 26.04
CA TRP A 160 -15.50 31.16 26.20
C TRP A 160 -14.15 31.39 26.85
N THR A 161 -13.87 30.68 27.92
CA THR A 161 -12.61 30.75 28.68
C THR A 161 -11.80 29.50 28.39
N LEU A 162 -10.52 29.66 28.07
CA LEU A 162 -9.62 28.55 27.88
C LEU A 162 -9.32 27.88 29.22
N GLU A 163 -9.68 26.61 29.37
CA GLU A 163 -9.50 25.83 30.61
C GLU A 163 -8.28 24.92 30.55
N GLU A 164 -7.93 24.45 29.36
CA GLU A 164 -6.77 23.61 29.07
C GLU A 164 -6.16 24.01 27.71
N PRO A 165 -4.84 23.85 27.51
CA PRO A 165 -3.85 23.53 28.54
C PRO A 165 -3.54 24.74 29.46
N PRO A 166 -2.88 24.55 30.61
CA PRO A 166 -2.43 25.65 31.47
C PRO A 166 -1.58 26.67 30.72
N THR A 167 -0.68 26.16 29.88
CA THR A 167 0.20 26.93 28.99
C THR A 167 0.33 26.22 27.66
N TYR A 168 0.49 26.99 26.59
CA TYR A 168 0.79 26.44 25.27
C TYR A 168 2.18 25.80 25.22
N GLU A 169 2.22 24.56 24.74
CA GLU A 169 3.44 23.83 24.45
C GLU A 169 3.30 23.15 23.09
N GLU A 170 4.21 23.50 22.18
CA GLU A 170 4.16 23.03 20.80
C GLU A 170 4.33 21.51 20.68
N ALA A 171 5.34 20.94 21.34
CA ALA A 171 5.66 19.51 21.27
C ALA A 171 4.58 18.59 21.86
N SER A 172 3.75 19.11 22.77
CA SER A 172 2.69 18.35 23.43
C SER A 172 1.29 18.62 22.85
N THR A 173 1.23 19.32 21.71
CA THR A 173 0.01 19.61 20.95
C THR A 173 -0.05 18.72 19.71
N PHE A 174 -1.07 17.86 19.62
CA PHE A 174 -1.21 16.86 18.55
C PHE A 174 -2.50 17.11 17.78
N PRO A 175 -2.46 17.74 16.60
CA PRO A 175 -3.66 17.91 15.79
C PRO A 175 -4.06 16.61 15.08
N GLY A 176 -5.36 16.35 15.04
CA GLY A 176 -5.94 15.50 14.00
C GLY A 176 -5.91 16.28 12.69
N ILE A 177 -5.40 15.65 11.63
CA ILE A 177 -5.31 16.29 10.31
C ILE A 177 -6.40 15.73 9.40
N GLN A 178 -7.08 16.61 8.68
CA GLN A 178 -7.97 16.26 7.56
C GLN A 178 -7.57 17.10 6.35
N VAL A 179 -7.53 16.49 5.17
CA VAL A 179 -7.08 17.16 3.94
C VAL A 179 -8.17 17.04 2.89
N THR A 180 -8.66 18.17 2.36
CA THR A 180 -9.59 18.22 1.25
C THR A 180 -8.89 18.67 -0.03
N ALA A 181 -8.91 17.85 -1.07
CA ALA A 181 -8.29 18.18 -2.36
C ALA A 181 -9.04 17.51 -3.53
N PRO A 182 -8.96 18.06 -4.76
CA PRO A 182 -9.41 17.38 -5.96
C PRO A 182 -8.42 16.26 -6.32
N LEU A 183 -8.90 15.03 -6.44
CA LEU A 183 -8.06 13.87 -6.76
C LEU A 183 -8.60 13.13 -7.99
N PRO A 184 -7.73 12.66 -8.90
CA PRO A 184 -8.15 11.71 -9.92
C PRO A 184 -8.64 10.41 -9.25
N MET A 185 -9.59 9.70 -9.87
CA MET A 185 -10.15 8.50 -9.25
C MET A 185 -9.13 7.36 -9.21
N GLU A 186 -8.09 7.40 -10.06
CA GLU A 186 -6.94 6.49 -9.89
C GLU A 186 -6.14 6.71 -8.62
N ALA A 187 -6.03 7.94 -8.13
CA ALA A 187 -5.37 8.19 -6.85
C ALA A 187 -6.17 7.56 -5.70
N ILE A 188 -7.50 7.53 -5.81
CA ILE A 188 -8.37 6.81 -4.86
C ILE A 188 -8.16 5.29 -4.96
N GLN A 189 -8.05 4.74 -6.18
CA GLN A 189 -7.73 3.32 -6.37
C GLN A 189 -6.37 2.96 -5.77
N GLU A 190 -5.35 3.77 -6.03
CA GLU A 190 -4.00 3.59 -5.48
C GLU A 190 -4.02 3.65 -3.96
N LEU A 191 -4.69 4.65 -3.38
CA LEU A 191 -4.83 4.81 -1.93
C LEU A 191 -5.52 3.60 -1.29
N ILE A 192 -6.63 3.14 -1.89
CA ILE A 192 -7.35 1.94 -1.42
C ILE A 192 -6.46 0.69 -1.54
N SER A 193 -5.73 0.53 -2.65
CA SER A 193 -4.78 -0.58 -2.84
C SER A 193 -3.73 -0.63 -1.75
N ILE A 194 -3.14 0.53 -1.43
CA ILE A 194 -2.13 0.65 -0.37
C ILE A 194 -2.70 0.25 0.97
N ILE A 195 -3.91 0.72 1.31
CA ILE A 195 -4.53 0.41 2.61
C ILE A 195 -4.91 -1.07 2.70
N VAL A 196 -5.48 -1.66 1.65
CA VAL A 196 -5.97 -3.05 1.67
C VAL A 196 -4.84 -4.06 1.60
N ASN A 197 -3.92 -3.89 0.64
CA ASN A 197 -2.84 -4.84 0.45
C ASN A 197 -1.74 -4.68 1.49
N ASN A 198 -1.83 -3.64 2.34
CA ASN A 198 -0.70 -3.15 3.13
C ASN A 198 0.55 -3.02 2.25
N GLU A 199 0.34 -2.64 0.98
CA GLU A 199 1.36 -2.63 -0.07
C GLU A 199 2.54 -1.79 0.41
N ASP A 200 3.72 -2.39 0.30
CA ASP A 200 4.81 -2.12 1.22
C ASP A 200 5.25 -0.65 1.19
N VAL A 201 5.09 -0.03 2.36
CA VAL A 201 5.49 1.34 2.69
C VAL A 201 7.00 1.52 2.59
N ASN A 202 7.74 0.43 2.41
CA ASN A 202 9.19 0.39 2.35
C ASN A 202 9.76 0.09 0.94
N GLY A 203 8.91 -0.04 -0.10
CA GLY A 203 9.37 -0.48 -1.43
C GLY A 203 9.15 0.49 -2.59
N ASN A 204 8.12 1.34 -2.54
CA ASN A 204 7.88 2.37 -3.55
C ASN A 204 8.21 3.75 -2.96
N GLU A 205 9.37 4.33 -3.31
CA GLU A 205 9.74 5.73 -2.97
C GLU A 205 8.65 6.76 -3.37
N GLY A 206 7.71 6.34 -4.22
CA GLY A 206 6.61 7.14 -4.73
C GLY A 206 5.45 7.39 -3.77
N VAL A 207 5.20 6.54 -2.75
CA VAL A 207 3.98 6.67 -1.92
C VAL A 207 4.26 6.50 -0.43
N LYS A 208 4.30 7.62 0.28
CA LYS A 208 4.42 7.66 1.75
C LYS A 208 3.08 7.35 2.42
N ARG A 209 3.11 6.81 3.65
CA ARG A 209 1.92 6.57 4.53
C ARG A 209 1.10 7.82 4.88
N THR A 210 1.40 8.96 4.28
CA THR A 210 0.79 10.27 4.54
C THR A 210 -0.74 10.28 4.40
N PHE A 211 -1.34 9.31 3.72
CA PHE A 211 -2.80 9.19 3.62
C PHE A 211 -3.38 7.89 4.20
N VAL A 212 -2.57 7.09 4.89
CA VAL A 212 -3.04 5.87 5.55
C VAL A 212 -3.51 6.22 6.96
N PRO A 213 -4.77 5.92 7.33
CA PRO A 213 -5.27 6.20 8.68
C PRO A 213 -4.49 5.40 9.72
N THR A 214 -4.30 5.98 10.91
CA THR A 214 -3.71 5.24 12.04
C THR A 214 -4.66 4.21 12.65
N VAL A 215 -5.97 4.43 12.51
CA VAL A 215 -7.00 3.60 13.14
C VAL A 215 -7.40 2.44 12.24
N SER A 216 -7.00 1.21 12.62
CA SER A 216 -7.31 -0.03 11.88
C SER A 216 -8.81 -0.28 11.69
N ALA A 217 -9.66 0.17 12.62
CA ALA A 217 -11.11 0.04 12.50
C ALA A 217 -11.71 0.82 11.30
N LYS A 218 -11.01 1.86 10.80
CA LYS A 218 -11.44 2.60 9.59
C LYS A 218 -10.94 1.93 8.31
N THR A 219 -9.83 1.20 8.38
CA THR A 219 -9.29 0.47 7.22
C THR A 219 -10.03 -0.84 6.97
N SER A 220 -10.66 -1.44 7.98
CA SER A 220 -11.44 -2.67 7.84
C SER A 220 -12.67 -2.54 6.93
N ASN A 221 -13.16 -1.33 6.69
CA ASN A 221 -14.31 -1.07 5.81
C ASN A 221 -13.92 -0.82 4.34
N ILE A 222 -12.62 -0.81 4.03
CA ILE A 222 -12.15 -0.59 2.66
C ILE A 222 -12.28 -1.88 1.85
N VAL A 223 -12.77 -1.74 0.62
CA VAL A 223 -12.91 -2.82 -0.35
C VAL A 223 -12.17 -2.45 -1.62
N LEU A 224 -11.23 -3.29 -2.04
CA LEU A 224 -10.48 -3.13 -3.28
C LEU A 224 -11.13 -3.96 -4.40
N VAL A 225 -11.53 -3.29 -5.48
CA VAL A 225 -12.04 -3.90 -6.71
C VAL A 225 -10.93 -3.95 -7.75
N TYR A 226 -10.78 -5.11 -8.39
CA TYR A 226 -9.83 -5.36 -9.47
C TYR A 226 -10.55 -5.46 -10.81
N GLN A 227 -9.80 -5.32 -11.89
CA GLN A 227 -10.28 -5.49 -13.25
C GLN A 227 -11.03 -6.81 -13.45
N GLN A 228 -10.50 -7.92 -12.92
CA GLN A 228 -11.10 -9.25 -13.02
C GLN A 228 -12.50 -9.34 -12.38
N ASP A 229 -12.82 -8.48 -11.40
CA ASP A 229 -14.13 -8.51 -10.76
C ASP A 229 -15.23 -7.95 -11.68
N LEU A 230 -14.86 -7.08 -12.62
CA LEU A 230 -15.77 -6.37 -13.52
C LEU A 230 -15.86 -6.98 -14.93
N VAL A 231 -15.05 -7.99 -15.26
CA VAL A 231 -15.01 -8.56 -16.62
C VAL A 231 -16.29 -9.27 -17.01
N ASP A 232 -17.14 -9.67 -16.05
CA ASP A 232 -18.45 -10.27 -16.32
C ASP A 232 -19.53 -9.22 -16.61
N VAL A 233 -19.30 -8.00 -16.14
CA VAL A 233 -20.23 -6.88 -16.28
C VAL A 233 -19.97 -6.11 -17.57
N TYR A 234 -18.69 -5.95 -17.94
CA TYR A 234 -18.27 -5.09 -19.04
C TYR A 234 -17.58 -5.87 -20.19
N GLU A 235 -17.82 -5.45 -21.42
CA GLU A 235 -17.12 -5.87 -22.63
C GLU A 235 -15.71 -5.24 -22.67
N GLY A 236 -14.72 -6.00 -23.14
CA GLY A 236 -13.35 -5.51 -23.31
C GLY A 236 -12.65 -5.26 -21.97
N THR A 237 -11.87 -6.23 -21.50
CA THR A 237 -11.14 -6.07 -20.23
C THR A 237 -10.25 -4.83 -20.24
N GLU A 238 -9.60 -4.57 -21.37
CA GLU A 238 -8.70 -3.46 -21.67
C GLU A 238 -9.35 -2.07 -21.57
N ASP A 239 -10.68 -2.00 -21.63
CA ASP A 239 -11.44 -0.76 -21.55
C ASP A 239 -11.85 -0.44 -20.10
N ILE A 240 -11.69 -1.38 -19.16
CA ILE A 240 -11.89 -1.13 -17.72
C ILE A 240 -10.71 -0.29 -17.20
N THR A 241 -10.95 1.00 -17.00
CA THR A 241 -9.92 1.95 -16.57
C THR A 241 -9.67 1.89 -15.07
N THR A 242 -8.49 2.35 -14.63
CA THR A 242 -8.17 2.47 -13.20
C THR A 242 -9.10 3.47 -12.50
N ASP A 243 -9.54 4.53 -13.18
CA ASP A 243 -10.55 5.47 -12.69
C ASP A 243 -11.85 4.75 -12.30
N MET A 244 -12.32 3.87 -13.18
CA MET A 244 -13.51 3.06 -12.95
C MET A 244 -13.32 2.10 -11.78
N LEU A 245 -12.13 1.50 -11.65
CA LEU A 245 -11.78 0.66 -10.49
C LEU A 245 -11.79 1.48 -9.19
N GLY A 246 -11.23 2.68 -9.18
CA GLY A 246 -11.24 3.56 -8.00
C GLY A 246 -12.66 3.93 -7.57
N PHE A 247 -13.53 4.23 -8.52
CA PHE A 247 -14.94 4.49 -8.25
C PHE A 247 -15.62 3.27 -7.61
N TYR A 248 -15.47 2.08 -8.21
CA TYR A 248 -16.09 0.86 -7.67
C TYR A 248 -15.48 0.44 -6.33
N SER A 249 -14.19 0.61 -6.11
CA SER A 249 -13.55 0.36 -4.81
C SER A 249 -14.11 1.27 -3.71
N LEU A 250 -14.24 2.57 -4.00
CA LEU A 250 -14.83 3.51 -3.04
C LEU A 250 -16.33 3.20 -2.80
N LEU A 251 -17.09 2.92 -3.86
CA LEU A 251 -18.50 2.53 -3.77
C LEU A 251 -18.67 1.27 -2.90
N MET A 252 -17.88 0.22 -3.17
CA MET A 252 -17.95 -1.03 -2.41
C MET A 252 -17.49 -0.87 -0.96
N SER A 253 -16.61 0.10 -0.67
CA SER A 253 -16.25 0.46 0.71
C SER A 253 -17.46 1.03 1.46
N TYR A 254 -18.26 1.89 0.83
CA TYR A 254 -19.51 2.41 1.41
C TYR A 254 -20.62 1.34 1.50
N VAL A 255 -20.69 0.42 0.54
CA VAL A 255 -21.55 -0.77 0.62
C VAL A 255 -21.20 -1.57 1.88
N LYS A 256 -19.91 -1.82 2.13
CA LYS A 256 -19.45 -2.55 3.31
C LYS A 256 -19.84 -1.84 4.61
N ILE A 257 -19.74 -0.51 4.66
CA ILE A 257 -20.24 0.29 5.79
C ILE A 257 -21.73 -0.02 6.03
N ALA A 258 -22.59 0.13 5.02
CA ALA A 258 -24.02 -0.14 5.17
C ALA A 258 -24.33 -1.57 5.66
N THR A 259 -23.55 -2.57 5.21
CA THR A 259 -23.75 -3.97 5.62
C THR A 259 -23.28 -4.28 7.05
N THR A 260 -22.37 -3.47 7.60
CA THR A 260 -21.76 -3.70 8.91
C THR A 260 -22.23 -2.73 9.98
N MET A 261 -22.96 -1.68 9.60
CA MET A 261 -23.50 -0.69 10.53
C MET A 261 -24.59 -1.28 11.44
N THR A 262 -24.36 -1.15 12.74
CA THR A 262 -25.30 -1.51 13.80
C THR A 262 -26.02 -0.27 14.35
N ASP A 263 -27.02 -0.45 15.22
CA ASP A 263 -27.67 0.71 15.85
C ASP A 263 -26.73 1.47 16.80
N ALA A 264 -25.71 0.82 17.36
CA ALA A 264 -24.67 1.48 18.15
C ALA A 264 -23.84 2.47 17.31
N ASP A 265 -23.83 2.32 15.98
CA ASP A 265 -23.07 3.20 15.08
C ASP A 265 -23.83 4.47 14.68
N ARG A 266 -25.12 4.56 15.00
CA ARG A 266 -25.99 5.71 14.67
C ARG A 266 -25.39 7.04 15.10
N ALA A 267 -24.80 7.09 16.30
CA ALA A 267 -24.22 8.30 16.89
C ALA A 267 -23.00 8.83 16.12
N ASN A 268 -22.37 7.99 15.30
CA ASN A 268 -21.19 8.35 14.52
C ASN A 268 -21.53 8.58 13.03
N GLY A 269 -22.60 7.94 12.55
CA GLY A 269 -22.98 7.95 11.15
C GLY A 269 -21.96 7.23 10.24
N PRO A 270 -22.24 7.13 8.93
CA PRO A 270 -21.36 6.44 7.98
C PRO A 270 -20.00 7.12 7.82
N LYS A 271 -19.93 8.44 7.97
CA LYS A 271 -18.71 9.23 7.75
C LYS A 271 -17.55 8.93 8.70
N GLN A 272 -17.84 8.35 9.87
CA GLN A 272 -16.81 8.00 10.86
C GLN A 272 -16.23 6.61 10.62
N LYS A 273 -16.79 5.84 9.69
CA LYS A 273 -16.40 4.45 9.41
C LYS A 273 -15.35 4.33 8.31
N LEU A 274 -15.06 5.42 7.60
CA LEU A 274 -14.11 5.46 6.49
C LEU A 274 -13.30 6.76 6.53
N SER A 275 -12.03 6.68 6.15
CA SER A 275 -11.13 7.84 6.09
C SER A 275 -11.15 8.59 4.75
N ILE A 276 -11.69 7.98 3.69
CA ILE A 276 -11.78 8.58 2.36
C ILE A 276 -13.23 9.01 2.16
N MET A 277 -13.52 10.30 2.34
CA MET A 277 -14.87 10.83 2.24
C MET A 277 -15.03 11.65 0.96
N PRO A 278 -15.96 11.29 0.06
CA PRO A 278 -16.23 12.11 -1.11
C PRO A 278 -16.95 13.39 -0.70
N ARG A 279 -16.39 14.53 -1.11
CA ARG A 279 -17.02 15.84 -0.96
C ARG A 279 -17.85 16.19 -2.19
N THR A 280 -17.46 15.71 -3.37
CA THR A 280 -18.32 15.67 -4.56
C THR A 280 -19.39 14.58 -4.39
N ASP A 281 -20.61 14.84 -4.85
CA ASP A 281 -21.72 13.90 -4.74
C ASP A 281 -21.51 12.63 -5.61
N TRP A 282 -22.13 11.53 -5.19
CA TRP A 282 -21.98 10.22 -5.82
C TRP A 282 -22.60 10.15 -7.19
N LYS A 283 -23.68 10.89 -7.44
CA LYS A 283 -24.31 10.98 -8.75
C LYS A 283 -23.32 11.52 -9.78
N THR A 284 -22.59 12.58 -9.45
CA THR A 284 -21.60 13.21 -10.31
C THR A 284 -20.46 12.23 -10.58
N MET A 285 -19.91 11.58 -9.54
CA MET A 285 -18.87 10.56 -9.72
C MET A 285 -19.36 9.35 -10.54
N TYR A 286 -20.59 8.87 -10.31
CA TYR A 286 -21.18 7.77 -11.07
C TYR A 286 -21.30 8.12 -12.55
N ASN A 287 -21.82 9.31 -12.86
CA ASN A 287 -21.90 9.82 -14.23
C ASN A 287 -20.51 9.98 -14.89
N MET A 288 -19.48 10.30 -14.10
CA MET A 288 -18.11 10.49 -14.58
C MET A 288 -17.35 9.19 -14.83
N TYR A 289 -17.64 8.11 -14.11
CA TYR A 289 -16.77 6.93 -14.11
C TYR A 289 -17.44 5.59 -14.39
N ALA A 290 -18.77 5.47 -14.23
CA ALA A 290 -19.44 4.15 -14.32
C ALA A 290 -20.74 4.14 -15.13
N LYS A 291 -21.47 5.26 -15.21
CA LYS A 291 -22.72 5.32 -15.98
C LYS A 291 -22.43 5.25 -17.48
N GLU A 292 -23.23 4.48 -18.19
CA GLU A 292 -23.23 4.52 -19.65
C GLU A 292 -24.22 5.59 -20.10
N ASP A 293 -23.73 6.62 -20.78
CA ASP A 293 -24.60 7.46 -21.57
C ASP A 293 -24.00 7.68 -22.97
N ASP A 294 -24.86 7.85 -23.96
CA ASP A 294 -24.45 7.97 -25.37
C ASP A 294 -23.62 9.22 -25.66
N ASN A 295 -23.65 10.22 -24.77
CA ASN A 295 -22.95 11.49 -24.95
C ASN A 295 -21.51 11.42 -24.41
N THR A 296 -21.30 10.80 -23.25
CA THR A 296 -20.00 10.53 -22.61
C THR A 296 -19.23 9.44 -23.33
N ARG A 297 -19.93 8.50 -23.97
CA ARG A 297 -19.29 7.45 -24.77
C ARG A 297 -18.52 7.99 -25.98
N LYS A 298 -18.95 9.13 -26.54
CA LYS A 298 -18.27 9.78 -27.67
C LYS A 298 -16.95 10.43 -27.28
N THR A 299 -16.78 10.80 -26.00
CA THR A 299 -15.60 11.53 -25.53
C THR A 299 -14.61 10.63 -24.78
N LYS A 300 -15.06 9.61 -24.04
CA LYS A 300 -14.19 8.86 -23.12
C LYS A 300 -13.98 7.36 -23.40
N CYS A 301 -14.42 6.84 -24.54
CA CYS A 301 -14.27 5.42 -24.94
C CYS A 301 -14.54 4.42 -23.79
N ARG A 302 -15.66 4.58 -23.07
CA ARG A 302 -16.02 3.72 -21.93
C ARG A 302 -16.36 2.28 -22.37
N PRO A 303 -16.04 1.27 -21.53
CA PRO A 303 -16.42 -0.11 -21.79
C PRO A 303 -17.94 -0.22 -21.80
N LYS A 304 -18.46 -1.10 -22.65
CA LYS A 304 -19.91 -1.33 -22.77
C LYS A 304 -20.33 -2.42 -21.78
N LYS A 305 -21.44 -2.28 -21.07
CA LYS A 305 -22.01 -3.35 -20.27
C LYS A 305 -22.41 -4.48 -21.20
N LYS A 306 -22.05 -5.71 -20.83
CA LYS A 306 -22.49 -6.92 -21.56
C LYS A 306 -24.02 -7.03 -21.55
N ASN A 307 -24.65 -6.60 -20.46
CA ASN A 307 -26.09 -6.46 -20.36
C ASN A 307 -26.45 -4.98 -20.10
N PRO A 308 -26.96 -4.25 -21.12
CA PRO A 308 -27.35 -2.85 -20.99
C PRO A 308 -28.43 -2.59 -19.91
N ASN A 309 -29.22 -3.61 -19.58
CA ASN A 309 -30.27 -3.52 -18.57
C ASN A 309 -29.79 -3.87 -17.16
N GLN A 310 -28.51 -4.24 -16.98
CA GLN A 310 -27.97 -4.56 -15.67
C GLN A 310 -27.86 -3.29 -14.81
N SER A 311 -28.63 -3.25 -13.73
CA SER A 311 -28.67 -2.13 -12.80
C SER A 311 -27.37 -2.01 -11.99
N LEU A 312 -27.11 -0.85 -11.40
CA LEU A 312 -25.98 -0.68 -10.47
C LEU A 312 -26.12 -1.61 -9.25
N LEU A 313 -27.36 -1.83 -8.78
CA LEU A 313 -27.64 -2.76 -7.69
C LEU A 313 -27.21 -4.20 -8.04
N ASP A 314 -27.48 -4.67 -9.26
CA ASP A 314 -27.09 -6.01 -9.70
C ASP A 314 -25.57 -6.15 -9.78
N ILE A 315 -24.87 -5.11 -10.25
CA ILE A 315 -23.40 -5.06 -10.28
C ILE A 315 -22.84 -5.12 -8.85
N VAL A 316 -23.39 -4.33 -7.93
CA VAL A 316 -22.95 -4.31 -6.53
C VAL A 316 -23.20 -5.65 -5.84
N LYS A 317 -24.32 -6.32 -6.10
CA LYS A 317 -24.60 -7.67 -5.56
C LYS A 317 -23.57 -8.70 -6.02
N ASP A 318 -23.22 -8.68 -7.32
CA ASP A 318 -22.19 -9.57 -7.87
C ASP A 318 -20.82 -9.28 -7.24
N LEU A 319 -20.44 -8.01 -7.14
CA LEU A 319 -19.20 -7.59 -6.49
C LEU A 319 -19.17 -7.96 -4.99
N ALA A 320 -20.27 -7.75 -4.26
CA ALA A 320 -20.37 -8.11 -2.85
C ALA A 320 -20.15 -9.61 -2.64
N LYS A 321 -20.72 -10.45 -3.52
CA LYS A 321 -20.49 -11.90 -3.52
C LYS A 321 -19.03 -12.24 -3.81
N LYS A 322 -18.43 -11.65 -4.85
CA LYS A 322 -17.02 -11.86 -5.21
C LYS A 322 -16.06 -11.42 -4.10
N LYS A 323 -16.40 -10.35 -3.38
CA LYS A 323 -15.63 -9.79 -2.25
C LYS A 323 -16.01 -10.37 -0.89
N GLN A 324 -16.90 -11.36 -0.85
CA GLN A 324 -17.31 -12.07 0.36
C GLN A 324 -17.78 -11.09 1.47
N LEU A 325 -18.53 -10.05 1.08
CA LEU A 325 -19.12 -9.15 2.06
C LEU A 325 -20.22 -9.90 2.82
N SER A 326 -20.14 -9.89 4.14
CA SER A 326 -21.16 -10.46 5.01
C SER A 326 -22.41 -9.57 5.05
N GLY A 327 -23.59 -10.18 4.98
CA GLY A 327 -24.87 -9.49 5.11
C GLY A 327 -25.69 -9.46 3.82
N ASP A 328 -26.98 -9.22 3.96
CA ASP A 328 -27.88 -9.05 2.83
C ASP A 328 -27.82 -7.60 2.32
N ILE A 329 -27.35 -7.44 1.08
CA ILE A 329 -27.25 -6.16 0.37
C ILE A 329 -28.62 -5.48 0.24
N GLU A 330 -29.72 -6.25 0.15
CA GLU A 330 -31.06 -5.67 0.03
C GLU A 330 -31.58 -5.10 1.36
N SER A 331 -31.17 -5.67 2.50
CA SER A 331 -31.56 -5.20 3.82
C SER A 331 -30.54 -4.26 4.47
N ALA A 332 -29.37 -4.06 3.85
CA ALA A 332 -28.32 -3.20 4.38
C ALA A 332 -28.76 -1.73 4.42
N THR A 333 -28.36 -1.02 5.47
CA THR A 333 -28.80 0.37 5.70
C THR A 333 -27.68 1.24 6.27
N PHE A 334 -27.58 2.46 5.78
CA PHE A 334 -26.92 3.54 6.53
C PHE A 334 -27.82 4.00 7.67
N LYS A 335 -27.23 4.37 8.80
CA LYS A 335 -27.98 4.77 10.00
C LYS A 335 -27.38 6.03 10.62
N TRP A 336 -28.23 6.91 11.12
CA TRP A 336 -27.86 8.15 11.80
C TRP A 336 -28.68 8.31 13.09
N ASP A 337 -28.17 9.09 14.04
CA ASP A 337 -28.86 9.40 15.30
C ASP A 337 -29.51 10.81 15.33
N LYS A 338 -28.97 11.79 14.60
CA LYS A 338 -29.36 13.19 14.79
C LYS A 338 -30.75 13.49 14.24
N ALA A 339 -31.55 14.19 15.04
CA ALA A 339 -32.98 14.42 14.81
C ALA A 339 -33.27 15.50 13.74
N LYS A 340 -32.27 16.29 13.39
CA LYS A 340 -32.33 17.29 12.33
C LYS A 340 -30.92 17.80 12.10
N ALA A 341 -30.46 17.82 10.84
CA ALA A 341 -29.33 18.66 10.53
C ALA A 341 -29.73 20.11 10.83
N PRO A 342 -29.04 20.80 11.73
CA PRO A 342 -29.31 22.20 11.95
C PRO A 342 -29.09 22.95 10.64
N ALA A 343 -30.03 23.81 10.27
CA ALA A 343 -29.93 24.60 9.05
C ALA A 343 -28.65 25.44 9.11
N ARG A 344 -27.58 24.98 8.46
CA ARG A 344 -26.33 25.74 8.36
C ARG A 344 -26.63 27.01 7.58
N GLU A 345 -26.76 28.14 8.28
CA GLU A 345 -26.73 29.44 7.63
C GLU A 345 -25.42 29.55 6.85
N ALA A 346 -25.51 29.59 5.52
CA ALA A 346 -24.36 29.56 4.61
C ALA A 346 -23.49 30.84 4.66
N GLY A 347 -23.54 31.61 5.74
CA GLY A 347 -22.88 32.89 5.85
C GLY A 347 -22.01 32.93 7.08
N THR A 348 -20.69 32.82 6.91
CA THR A 348 -19.66 33.48 7.76
C THR A 348 -18.23 33.01 7.51
N ARG A 349 -17.94 31.97 6.71
CA ARG A 349 -16.55 31.66 6.35
C ARG A 349 -15.96 32.83 5.54
N GLY A 350 -14.82 33.38 5.98
CA GLY A 350 -14.18 34.57 5.38
C GLY A 350 -14.34 35.88 6.16
N VAL A 351 -14.56 35.82 7.47
CA VAL A 351 -14.64 37.00 8.35
C VAL A 351 -13.45 37.94 8.15
N CYS A 352 -12.24 37.38 8.08
CA CYS A 352 -11.03 38.18 7.93
C CYS A 352 -10.84 38.69 6.50
N SER A 353 -11.36 37.98 5.49
CA SER A 353 -11.46 38.49 4.12
C SER A 353 -12.39 39.72 4.04
N ASN A 354 -13.46 39.74 4.83
CA ASN A 354 -14.43 40.84 4.88
C ASN A 354 -13.96 42.07 5.67
N MET A 355 -12.92 41.97 6.52
CA MET A 355 -12.24 43.16 7.06
C MET A 355 -11.47 43.93 5.97
N ALA A 356 -11.24 43.32 4.79
CA ALA A 356 -10.67 43.94 3.60
C ALA A 356 -11.68 44.23 2.46
N GLY A 357 -12.99 43.97 2.67
CA GLY A 357 -14.06 44.33 1.74
C GLY A 357 -14.58 43.21 0.81
N ALA A 358 -15.91 43.08 0.79
CA ALA A 358 -16.81 42.59 -0.27
C ALA A 358 -17.14 41.06 -0.45
N VAL A 359 -18.37 40.71 -0.02
CA VAL A 359 -19.53 40.13 -0.78
C VAL A 359 -19.40 38.76 -1.51
N SER A 360 -18.23 38.18 -1.77
CA SER A 360 -18.13 36.99 -2.66
C SER A 360 -18.43 35.61 -2.04
N ALA A 361 -18.32 35.44 -0.71
CA ALA A 361 -18.41 34.11 -0.06
C ALA A 361 -19.82 33.46 -0.12
N ARG A 362 -20.89 34.25 -0.15
CA ARG A 362 -22.28 33.75 -0.11
C ARG A 362 -22.71 33.05 -1.41
N ALA A 363 -22.12 33.44 -2.54
CA ALA A 363 -22.46 32.86 -3.85
C ALA A 363 -21.75 31.51 -4.10
N LEU A 364 -20.52 31.34 -3.61
CA LEU A 364 -19.81 30.05 -3.66
C LEU A 364 -20.44 29.00 -2.72
N ALA A 365 -20.95 29.40 -1.57
CA ALA A 365 -21.53 28.49 -0.58
C ALA A 365 -22.87 27.83 -1.01
N ARG A 366 -23.53 28.35 -2.06
CA ARG A 366 -24.79 27.79 -2.61
C ARG A 366 -24.60 26.86 -3.81
N ARG A 367 -23.48 26.97 -4.56
CA ARG A 367 -23.25 26.20 -5.80
C ARG A 367 -22.62 24.82 -5.58
N GLY A 368 -23.07 24.10 -4.56
CA GLY A 368 -22.49 22.80 -4.26
C GLY A 368 -22.97 22.25 -2.94
N ARG A 369 -24.27 22.24 -2.68
CA ARG A 369 -24.79 21.39 -1.61
C ARG A 369 -25.43 20.16 -2.24
N ALA A 370 -25.52 19.08 -1.47
CA ALA A 370 -26.30 17.92 -1.88
C ALA A 370 -27.74 18.35 -2.23
N ASP A 371 -28.29 17.79 -3.31
CA ASP A 371 -29.65 18.07 -3.74
C ASP A 371 -30.66 17.42 -2.79
N THR A 372 -31.02 18.13 -1.72
CA THR A 372 -32.05 17.70 -0.77
C THR A 372 -33.46 17.77 -1.34
N SER A 373 -33.65 18.30 -2.56
CA SER A 373 -34.94 18.30 -3.24
C SER A 373 -35.21 16.98 -3.98
N ALA A 374 -34.16 16.19 -4.27
CA ALA A 374 -34.28 14.87 -4.88
C ALA A 374 -35.32 14.01 -4.17
N ASN A 375 -36.27 13.43 -4.92
CA ASN A 375 -37.39 12.68 -4.37
C ASN A 375 -37.28 11.21 -4.74
N TRP A 376 -36.82 10.38 -3.80
CA TRP A 376 -36.81 8.93 -3.96
C TRP A 376 -37.99 8.29 -3.21
N PRO A 377 -38.46 7.09 -3.62
CA PRO A 377 -39.73 6.53 -3.15
C PRO A 377 -39.87 6.42 -1.63
N THR A 378 -38.77 6.17 -0.91
CA THR A 378 -38.76 5.98 0.55
C THR A 378 -38.35 7.22 1.34
N LYS A 379 -38.14 8.38 0.71
CA LYS A 379 -37.56 9.57 1.35
C LYS A 379 -38.17 9.97 2.69
N ALA A 380 -39.49 10.09 2.76
CA ALA A 380 -40.17 10.51 3.99
C ALA A 380 -39.96 9.48 5.13
N LYS A 381 -39.98 8.18 4.79
CA LYS A 381 -39.72 7.10 5.74
C LYS A 381 -38.24 7.10 6.16
N ASP A 382 -37.32 7.18 5.20
CA ASP A 382 -35.88 7.17 5.46
C ASP A 382 -35.46 8.33 6.38
N GLN A 383 -36.03 9.53 6.16
CA GLN A 383 -35.85 10.70 7.03
C GLN A 383 -36.39 10.46 8.44
N ALA A 384 -37.59 9.88 8.57
CA ALA A 384 -38.21 9.59 9.85
C ALA A 384 -37.42 8.52 10.64
N ASP A 385 -36.98 7.45 9.95
CA ASP A 385 -36.24 6.33 10.53
C ASP A 385 -34.75 6.68 10.77
N LYS A 386 -34.29 7.80 10.21
CA LYS A 386 -32.87 8.22 10.14
C LYS A 386 -32.00 7.10 9.59
N SER A 387 -32.48 6.49 8.52
CA SER A 387 -31.84 5.34 7.91
C SER A 387 -32.12 5.34 6.42
N LEU A 388 -31.13 4.95 5.63
CA LEU A 388 -31.24 4.88 4.18
C LEU A 388 -30.84 3.47 3.74
N SER A 389 -31.76 2.77 3.08
CA SER A 389 -31.42 1.46 2.52
C SER A 389 -30.38 1.59 1.41
N LEU A 390 -29.45 0.64 1.36
CA LEU A 390 -28.45 0.55 0.31
C LEU A 390 -29.12 0.45 -1.07
N LYS A 391 -30.23 -0.29 -1.15
CA LYS A 391 -31.07 -0.40 -2.35
C LYS A 391 -31.58 0.96 -2.85
N SER A 392 -32.20 1.75 -1.97
CA SER A 392 -32.71 3.10 -2.33
C SER A 392 -31.59 4.01 -2.83
N TRP A 393 -30.40 3.93 -2.23
CA TRP A 393 -29.24 4.70 -2.67
C TRP A 393 -28.79 4.32 -4.08
N LEU A 394 -28.53 3.03 -4.34
CA LEU A 394 -28.02 2.54 -5.62
C LEU A 394 -29.02 2.75 -6.76
N GLU A 395 -30.31 2.47 -6.52
CA GLU A 395 -31.38 2.77 -7.50
C GLU A 395 -31.54 4.28 -7.74
N GLY A 396 -31.26 5.10 -6.74
CA GLY A 396 -31.20 6.55 -6.86
C GLY A 396 -30.13 6.99 -7.85
N LEU A 397 -28.92 6.43 -7.76
CA LEU A 397 -27.80 6.76 -8.65
C LEU A 397 -28.11 6.43 -10.13
N ASP A 398 -28.74 5.27 -10.40
CA ASP A 398 -29.21 4.92 -11.75
C ASP A 398 -30.21 5.96 -12.29
N LYS A 399 -31.10 6.45 -11.41
CA LYS A 399 -32.08 7.51 -11.70
C LYS A 399 -31.49 8.93 -11.61
N ASN A 400 -30.17 9.07 -11.56
CA ASN A 400 -29.48 10.36 -11.52
C ASN A 400 -29.84 11.21 -10.29
N MET A 401 -29.96 10.56 -9.13
CA MET A 401 -30.15 11.17 -7.81
C MET A 401 -29.09 10.63 -6.84
N ASP A 402 -28.76 11.39 -5.80
CA ASP A 402 -27.88 10.90 -4.73
C ASP A 402 -28.57 10.94 -3.35
N PRO A 403 -29.39 9.92 -3.04
CA PRO A 403 -30.06 9.82 -1.75
C PRO A 403 -29.12 9.84 -0.55
N LEU A 404 -27.88 9.33 -0.66
CA LEU A 404 -26.96 9.26 0.48
C LEU A 404 -26.48 10.66 0.87
N SER A 405 -26.01 11.46 -0.08
CA SER A 405 -25.59 12.83 0.18
C SER A 405 -26.76 13.71 0.62
N ALA A 406 -27.94 13.52 0.02
CA ALA A 406 -29.16 14.22 0.44
C ALA A 406 -29.55 13.86 1.88
N MET A 407 -29.50 12.57 2.26
CA MET A 407 -29.76 12.12 3.63
C MET A 407 -28.75 12.68 4.61
N ASP A 408 -27.45 12.65 4.29
CA ASP A 408 -26.42 13.20 5.17
C ASP A 408 -26.62 14.71 5.45
N GLU A 409 -27.06 15.49 4.45
CA GLU A 409 -27.44 16.92 4.62
C GLU A 409 -28.75 17.09 5.41
N LEU A 410 -29.72 16.18 5.27
CA LEU A 410 -31.05 16.29 5.91
C LEU A 410 -31.05 15.86 7.37
N VAL A 411 -30.38 14.75 7.70
CA VAL A 411 -30.44 14.11 9.02
C VAL A 411 -29.13 14.20 9.82
N TRP A 412 -28.06 14.73 9.23
CA TRP A 412 -26.75 14.80 9.90
C TRP A 412 -26.03 16.15 9.74
N ASP A 413 -24.92 16.23 9.00
CA ASP A 413 -24.15 17.47 8.84
C ASP A 413 -23.66 17.74 7.41
N GLY A 414 -24.15 16.98 6.43
CA GLY A 414 -23.93 17.23 4.99
C GLY A 414 -22.48 17.26 4.59
N GLN A 415 -21.66 16.35 5.13
CA GLN A 415 -20.27 16.23 4.75
C GLN A 415 -20.09 15.31 3.54
N ILE A 416 -20.84 14.21 3.46
CA ILE A 416 -20.81 13.29 2.32
C ILE A 416 -21.51 13.96 1.13
N GLY A 417 -20.78 14.17 0.03
CA GLY A 417 -21.29 14.93 -1.11
C GLY A 417 -21.63 16.40 -0.78
N GLY A 418 -21.08 16.93 0.32
CA GLY A 418 -21.39 18.26 0.83
C GLY A 418 -20.96 19.43 -0.05
N LEU A 419 -20.21 19.15 -1.12
CA LEU A 419 -19.84 20.10 -2.19
C LEU A 419 -20.66 19.88 -3.49
N GLY A 420 -21.68 19.03 -3.46
CA GLY A 420 -22.58 18.76 -4.60
C GLY A 420 -21.83 18.29 -5.84
N ASP A 421 -22.15 18.87 -6.98
CA ASP A 421 -21.54 18.56 -8.29
C ASP A 421 -20.19 19.24 -8.54
N ARG A 422 -19.60 19.89 -7.52
CA ARG A 422 -18.35 20.60 -7.68
C ARG A 422 -17.22 19.65 -8.05
N LEU A 423 -16.45 20.08 -9.06
CA LEU A 423 -15.22 19.47 -9.54
C LEU A 423 -14.17 20.57 -9.74
N GLU A 424 -12.89 20.24 -9.70
CA GLU A 424 -11.81 21.20 -10.01
C GLU A 424 -10.89 20.66 -11.11
N ALA A 425 -10.26 21.55 -11.87
CA ALA A 425 -9.34 21.18 -12.93
C ALA A 425 -8.04 20.57 -12.36
N PRO A 426 -7.34 19.73 -13.12
CA PRO A 426 -6.03 19.22 -12.75
C PRO A 426 -5.00 20.35 -12.68
N LEU A 427 -4.01 20.21 -11.79
CA LEU A 427 -2.91 21.17 -11.64
C LEU A 427 -2.07 21.34 -12.91
N TYR A 428 -2.03 20.29 -13.73
CA TYR A 428 -1.32 20.24 -15.01
C TYR A 428 -2.33 20.03 -16.14
N PRO A 429 -2.96 21.09 -16.67
CA PRO A 429 -3.95 20.97 -17.74
C PRO A 429 -3.39 20.31 -19.00
N GLU A 430 -2.08 20.45 -19.26
CA GLU A 430 -1.40 19.75 -20.36
C GLU A 430 -1.38 18.23 -20.20
N ALA A 431 -1.59 17.75 -18.99
CA ALA A 431 -1.65 16.35 -18.64
C ALA A 431 -3.10 15.83 -18.58
N ALA A 432 -4.07 16.73 -18.63
CA ALA A 432 -5.49 16.43 -18.65
C ALA A 432 -5.91 15.78 -19.98
N VAL A 433 -6.86 14.86 -19.92
CA VAL A 433 -7.50 14.26 -21.09
C VAL A 433 -8.88 14.90 -21.20
N ASP A 434 -9.10 15.69 -22.25
CA ASP A 434 -10.42 16.26 -22.61
C ASP A 434 -11.13 17.04 -21.49
N ASP A 435 -10.59 18.21 -21.11
CA ASP A 435 -11.14 19.09 -20.07
C ASP A 435 -11.47 18.36 -18.76
N SER A 436 -10.76 17.27 -18.48
CA SER A 436 -11.00 16.43 -17.30
C SER A 436 -10.95 17.27 -16.03
N LYS A 437 -12.00 17.20 -15.22
CA LYS A 437 -12.05 17.74 -13.87
C LYS A 437 -12.05 16.58 -12.88
N TYR A 438 -11.56 16.83 -11.67
CA TYR A 438 -11.43 15.85 -10.60
C TYR A 438 -12.45 16.10 -9.48
N PRO A 439 -13.07 15.05 -8.94
CA PRO A 439 -13.89 15.15 -7.74
C PRO A 439 -13.03 15.50 -6.52
N LEU A 440 -13.66 16.13 -5.54
CA LEU A 440 -13.05 16.51 -4.28
C LEU A 440 -13.26 15.40 -3.24
N PHE A 441 -12.20 15.08 -2.52
CA PHE A 441 -12.21 14.14 -1.41
C PHE A 441 -11.60 14.79 -0.19
N GLU A 442 -12.14 14.42 0.97
CA GLU A 442 -11.58 14.70 2.28
C GLU A 442 -10.96 13.41 2.83
N LEU A 443 -9.66 13.46 3.08
CA LEU A 443 -8.86 12.39 3.67
C LEU A 443 -8.71 12.67 5.16
N ARG A 444 -9.25 11.79 6.00
CA ARG A 444 -9.47 12.02 7.44
C ARG A 444 -8.59 11.14 8.31
N ASP A 445 -8.52 11.51 9.59
CA ASP A 445 -7.80 10.75 10.63
C ASP A 445 -6.30 10.56 10.32
N LEU A 446 -5.73 11.60 9.73
CA LEU A 446 -4.33 11.63 9.35
C LEU A 446 -3.48 12.04 10.57
N THR A 447 -2.38 11.32 10.81
CA THR A 447 -1.49 11.59 11.95
C THR A 447 -0.42 12.61 11.61
N GLY A 448 -0.55 13.84 12.09
CA GLY A 448 0.49 14.86 11.96
C GLY A 448 1.68 14.69 12.91
N GLY A 449 1.54 13.87 13.96
CA GLY A 449 2.44 13.91 15.11
C GLY A 449 2.21 15.17 15.95
N GLY A 450 3.24 15.62 16.67
CA GLY A 450 3.21 16.90 17.39
C GLY A 450 3.23 18.08 16.41
N MET A 451 2.79 19.26 16.84
CA MET A 451 2.76 20.49 16.03
C MET A 451 4.12 20.83 15.40
N ASP A 452 5.23 20.43 16.04
CA ASP A 452 6.60 20.57 15.53
C ASP A 452 6.88 19.75 14.26
N LYS A 453 6.09 18.70 14.00
CA LYS A 453 6.22 17.80 12.84
C LYS A 453 5.18 18.06 11.75
N VAL A 454 4.13 18.81 12.06
CA VAL A 454 3.01 19.07 11.12
C VAL A 454 3.50 19.76 9.84
N GLU A 455 4.45 20.68 9.91
CA GLU A 455 5.01 21.32 8.70
C GLU A 455 5.60 20.30 7.72
N GLY A 456 6.42 19.38 8.24
CA GLY A 456 7.01 18.29 7.45
C GLY A 456 5.94 17.37 6.88
N TYR A 457 4.90 17.08 7.66
CA TYR A 457 3.76 16.30 7.22
C TYR A 457 2.97 16.96 6.09
N LEU A 458 2.63 18.25 6.24
CA LEU A 458 1.89 19.02 5.23
C LEU A 458 2.69 19.18 3.94
N LYS A 459 4.02 19.28 4.03
CA LYS A 459 4.92 19.18 2.87
C LYS A 459 4.74 17.85 2.14
N GLU A 460 4.69 16.72 2.85
CA GLU A 460 4.49 15.41 2.22
C GLU A 460 3.11 15.27 1.59
N VAL A 461 2.06 15.77 2.25
CA VAL A 461 0.68 15.81 1.75
C VAL A 461 0.63 16.52 0.40
N GLU A 462 1.17 17.74 0.34
CA GLU A 462 1.12 18.55 -0.88
C GLU A 462 1.93 17.93 -2.02
N VAL A 463 3.13 17.42 -1.72
CA VAL A 463 3.97 16.72 -2.71
C VAL A 463 3.23 15.53 -3.30
N GLN A 464 2.59 14.71 -2.47
CA GLN A 464 1.87 13.53 -2.95
C GLN A 464 0.67 13.92 -3.82
N ILE A 465 -0.10 14.94 -3.43
CA ILE A 465 -1.21 15.46 -4.23
C ILE A 465 -0.68 15.98 -5.58
N LYS A 466 0.39 16.79 -5.59
CA LYS A 466 1.01 17.25 -6.85
C LYS A 466 1.46 16.07 -7.72
N LYS A 467 2.03 15.01 -7.15
CA LYS A 467 2.42 13.79 -7.89
C LYS A 467 1.22 13.12 -8.57
N TRP A 468 0.09 12.99 -7.87
CA TRP A 468 -1.16 12.48 -8.45
C TRP A 468 -1.67 13.36 -9.59
N HIS A 469 -1.47 14.68 -9.53
CA HIS A 469 -1.78 15.57 -10.65
C HIS A 469 -0.75 15.57 -11.79
N GLN A 470 0.54 15.30 -11.53
CA GLN A 470 1.63 15.29 -12.53
C GLN A 470 1.61 14.05 -13.40
N ASN A 471 1.25 12.91 -12.81
CA ASN A 471 1.23 11.62 -13.48
C ASN A 471 -0.20 11.09 -13.64
N PRO A 472 -1.14 11.84 -14.25
CA PRO A 472 -2.43 11.26 -14.56
C PRO A 472 -2.17 10.07 -15.50
N PRO A 473 -2.66 8.87 -15.15
CA PRO A 473 -2.08 7.62 -15.62
C PRO A 473 -2.25 7.33 -17.11
N GLU A 474 -2.92 8.21 -17.86
CA GLU A 474 -2.83 8.21 -19.30
C GLU A 474 -1.52 8.80 -19.86
N ILE A 475 -0.58 9.34 -19.10
CA ILE A 475 0.73 9.74 -19.69
C ILE A 475 1.71 8.56 -19.79
N LYS A 476 1.42 7.42 -19.16
CA LYS A 476 1.99 6.12 -19.57
C LYS A 476 1.46 5.68 -20.96
N ALA A 477 0.56 6.46 -21.60
CA ALA A 477 0.04 6.27 -22.96
C ALA A 477 0.99 6.62 -24.11
N ASN A 478 2.31 6.46 -23.98
CA ASN A 478 3.06 6.17 -25.23
C ASN A 478 2.58 4.85 -25.88
N LYS A 479 1.88 3.98 -25.13
CA LYS A 479 1.12 2.84 -25.67
C LYS A 479 -0.31 3.18 -26.13
N LEU A 480 -1.03 4.07 -25.44
CA LEU A 480 -2.43 4.39 -25.74
C LEU A 480 -2.57 5.51 -26.80
N ARG A 481 -1.70 6.53 -26.90
CA ARG A 481 -1.68 7.46 -28.05
C ARG A 481 -1.40 6.75 -29.38
N LYS A 482 -0.61 5.66 -29.36
CA LYS A 482 -0.42 4.77 -30.52
C LYS A 482 -1.69 3.95 -30.84
N ARG A 483 -2.51 3.60 -29.85
CA ARG A 483 -3.81 2.93 -30.06
C ARG A 483 -4.94 3.88 -30.44
N ALA A 484 -4.96 5.11 -29.92
CA ALA A 484 -5.91 6.13 -30.33
C ALA A 484 -5.72 6.52 -31.81
N LYS A 485 -4.46 6.57 -32.29
CA LYS A 485 -4.16 6.67 -33.73
C LYS A 485 -4.39 5.37 -34.53
N ALA A 486 -4.51 4.21 -33.88
CA ALA A 486 -4.69 2.92 -34.55
C ALA A 486 -6.12 2.36 -34.46
N GLY A 487 -7.07 3.02 -33.78
CA GLY A 487 -8.45 2.55 -33.72
C GLY A 487 -9.33 3.09 -32.59
N ALA A 488 -9.13 4.32 -32.09
CA ALA A 488 -10.06 4.89 -31.11
C ALA A 488 -11.47 4.96 -31.70
N CYS A 489 -12.39 4.25 -31.06
CA CYS A 489 -13.84 4.41 -31.18
C CYS A 489 -14.31 4.70 -32.61
N LYS A 490 -14.43 3.65 -33.46
CA LYS A 490 -14.98 3.76 -34.83
C LYS A 490 -16.18 4.72 -34.82
N LYS A 491 -15.99 5.95 -35.28
CA LYS A 491 -17.09 6.77 -35.76
C LYS A 491 -17.82 5.92 -36.81
N PRO A 492 -19.16 5.86 -36.83
CA PRO A 492 -19.84 5.42 -38.03
C PRO A 492 -19.33 6.33 -39.14
N SER A 493 -18.59 5.75 -40.09
CA SER A 493 -18.02 6.47 -41.21
C SER A 493 -19.19 6.98 -42.03
N ASN A 494 -19.49 8.28 -41.90
CA ASN A 494 -20.16 8.99 -42.99
C ASN A 494 -19.25 8.84 -44.21
N GLY A 495 -19.86 8.32 -45.28
CA GLY A 495 -19.15 7.86 -46.46
C GLY A 495 -18.44 9.00 -47.17
N ASP A 496 -17.12 8.91 -47.21
CA ASP A 496 -16.29 9.54 -48.21
C ASP A 496 -15.47 8.42 -48.88
N GLY A 497 -15.52 8.38 -50.21
CA GLY A 497 -15.25 7.22 -51.07
C GLY A 497 -13.99 6.41 -50.75
N GLU A 498 -14.19 5.11 -50.48
CA GLU A 498 -13.14 4.13 -50.22
C GLU A 498 -12.19 3.95 -51.40
N LYS A 499 -10.89 4.14 -51.15
CA LYS A 499 -9.82 3.50 -51.93
C LYS A 499 -9.73 2.05 -51.47
N CYS A 500 -9.93 1.09 -52.38
CA CYS A 500 -9.82 -0.33 -52.05
C CYS A 500 -8.41 -0.65 -51.53
N THR A 501 -8.32 -1.40 -50.44
CA THR A 501 -7.05 -1.87 -49.86
C THR A 501 -7.02 -3.39 -49.81
N GLY A 502 -5.83 -3.99 -49.89
CA GLY A 502 -5.66 -5.45 -49.89
C GLY A 502 -5.90 -6.10 -51.26
N ASN A 503 -6.35 -7.35 -51.27
CA ASN A 503 -6.62 -8.14 -52.49
C ASN A 503 -7.96 -7.77 -53.14
N SER A 504 -8.34 -6.49 -53.12
CA SER A 504 -9.66 -6.03 -53.56
C SER A 504 -9.52 -4.93 -54.61
N ALA A 505 -10.35 -4.97 -55.64
CA ALA A 505 -10.43 -3.95 -56.69
C ALA A 505 -11.86 -3.42 -56.83
N LEU A 506 -12.03 -2.25 -57.45
CA LEU A 506 -13.35 -1.70 -57.73
C LEU A 506 -14.08 -2.56 -58.76
N ASN A 507 -15.29 -3.00 -58.43
CA ASN A 507 -16.20 -3.60 -59.40
C ASN A 507 -16.95 -2.52 -60.21
N ALA A 508 -17.78 -2.95 -61.18
CA ALA A 508 -18.54 -2.03 -62.03
C ALA A 508 -19.45 -1.07 -61.26
N GLN A 509 -19.83 -1.41 -60.02
CA GLN A 509 -20.62 -0.55 -59.14
C GLN A 509 -19.76 0.37 -58.22
N LYS A 510 -18.46 0.50 -58.49
CA LYS A 510 -17.50 1.27 -57.68
C LYS A 510 -17.44 0.81 -56.21
N LYS A 511 -17.70 -0.48 -55.95
CA LYS A 511 -17.51 -1.10 -54.63
C LYS A 511 -16.26 -1.96 -54.64
N CYS A 512 -15.54 -1.98 -53.52
CA CYS A 512 -14.36 -2.82 -53.38
C CYS A 512 -14.77 -4.29 -53.23
N GLU A 513 -14.35 -5.12 -54.17
CA GLU A 513 -14.62 -6.55 -54.20
C GLU A 513 -13.30 -7.32 -54.21
N THR A 514 -13.23 -8.38 -53.40
CA THR A 514 -12.02 -9.21 -53.30
C THR A 514 -11.81 -9.99 -54.60
N CYS A 515 -10.60 -9.90 -55.15
CA CYS A 515 -10.22 -10.60 -56.37
C CYS A 515 -10.33 -12.12 -56.19
N ALA A 516 -10.97 -12.77 -57.17
CA ALA A 516 -11.18 -14.21 -57.19
C ALA A 516 -9.85 -14.98 -57.16
N LYS A 517 -9.87 -16.19 -56.60
CA LYS A 517 -8.69 -17.07 -56.50
C LYS A 517 -8.06 -17.26 -57.89
N GLY A 518 -6.78 -16.88 -58.04
CA GLY A 518 -6.06 -16.87 -59.33
C GLY A 518 -5.96 -15.49 -60.01
N THR A 519 -6.43 -14.43 -59.37
CA THR A 519 -6.31 -13.03 -59.82
C THR A 519 -5.81 -12.13 -58.68
N LYS A 520 -5.10 -11.05 -59.03
CA LYS A 520 -4.66 -10.00 -58.09
C LYS A 520 -5.10 -8.62 -58.58
N PRO A 521 -5.30 -7.62 -57.71
CA PRO A 521 -5.62 -6.27 -58.14
C PRO A 521 -4.45 -5.66 -58.93
N ASN A 522 -4.77 -4.90 -59.98
CA ASN A 522 -3.79 -4.14 -60.75
C ASN A 522 -3.20 -2.96 -59.93
N VAL A 523 -2.12 -2.34 -60.43
CA VAL A 523 -1.53 -1.15 -59.79
C VAL A 523 -2.55 -0.01 -59.81
N GLY A 524 -3.14 0.28 -58.65
CA GLY A 524 -4.22 1.26 -58.49
C GLY A 524 -5.54 0.66 -57.99
N ASN A 525 -5.64 -0.66 -57.84
CA ASN A 525 -6.80 -1.38 -57.30
C ASN A 525 -8.11 -1.08 -58.07
N THR A 526 -8.01 -0.91 -59.39
CA THR A 526 -9.12 -0.58 -60.29
C THR A 526 -9.68 -1.79 -61.04
N ALA A 527 -8.93 -2.89 -61.14
CA ALA A 527 -9.42 -4.16 -61.72
C ALA A 527 -8.64 -5.37 -61.16
N CYS A 528 -9.28 -6.54 -61.12
CA CYS A 528 -8.62 -7.82 -60.85
C CYS A 528 -8.04 -8.39 -62.14
N VAL A 529 -6.73 -8.66 -62.16
CA VAL A 529 -6.00 -9.23 -63.30
C VAL A 529 -5.51 -10.63 -62.98
N PRO A 530 -5.42 -11.57 -63.96
CA PRO A 530 -4.87 -12.90 -63.75
C PRO A 530 -3.49 -12.85 -63.08
N ASP A 531 -3.34 -13.58 -61.97
CA ASP A 531 -2.06 -13.70 -61.29
C ASP A 531 -1.28 -14.84 -61.95
N VAL A 532 -0.69 -14.54 -63.10
CA VAL A 532 0.25 -15.45 -63.78
C VAL A 532 1.64 -14.82 -63.73
N PRO A 533 2.46 -15.15 -62.72
CA PRO A 533 3.91 -15.09 -62.85
C PRO A 533 4.41 -16.47 -63.31
N GLU A 534 5.00 -16.52 -64.50
CA GLU A 534 5.89 -17.61 -64.95
C GLU A 534 7.17 -17.61 -64.10
N ASP A 535 7.11 -18.03 -62.85
CA ASP A 535 8.32 -18.12 -62.00
C ASP A 535 8.17 -19.27 -61.00
N ASP A 536 8.40 -20.51 -61.45
CA ASP A 536 8.78 -21.63 -60.57
C ASP A 536 9.60 -22.73 -61.29
N LYS A 537 10.17 -22.44 -62.48
CA LYS A 537 11.11 -23.34 -63.19
C LYS A 537 12.36 -22.61 -63.68
N GLU A 538 12.91 -21.69 -62.88
CA GLU A 538 14.19 -21.08 -63.22
C GLU A 538 15.30 -22.16 -63.17
N LYS A 539 15.85 -22.52 -64.34
CA LYS A 539 17.06 -23.37 -64.44
C LYS A 539 18.27 -22.73 -63.74
N GLY A 540 18.26 -21.42 -63.50
CA GLY A 540 19.39 -20.65 -62.95
C GLY A 540 20.70 -20.92 -63.71
N LYS A 541 21.84 -20.86 -63.00
CA LYS A 541 23.17 -21.25 -63.52
C LYS A 541 23.47 -22.76 -63.38
N CYS A 542 22.45 -23.62 -63.31
CA CYS A 542 22.67 -25.07 -63.31
C CYS A 542 23.24 -25.50 -64.66
N LYS A 543 24.46 -26.06 -64.66
CA LYS A 543 25.23 -26.35 -65.88
C LYS A 543 24.67 -27.52 -66.70
N ASP A 544 23.97 -28.44 -66.04
CA ASP A 544 23.47 -29.67 -66.64
C ASP A 544 22.01 -29.52 -67.09
N ASP A 545 21.70 -29.99 -68.30
CA ASP A 545 20.35 -29.92 -68.84
C ASP A 545 19.38 -30.85 -68.07
N GLY A 546 18.19 -30.33 -67.77
CA GLY A 546 17.20 -31.02 -66.95
C GLY A 546 17.28 -30.76 -65.44
N TYR A 547 18.21 -29.90 -65.00
CA TYR A 547 18.34 -29.48 -63.60
C TYR A 547 17.67 -28.12 -63.34
N ILE A 548 17.19 -27.95 -62.11
CA ILE A 548 16.62 -26.73 -61.53
C ILE A 548 17.32 -26.43 -60.19
N LEU A 549 17.16 -25.22 -59.67
CA LEU A 549 17.67 -24.85 -58.34
C LEU A 549 17.04 -25.75 -57.25
N ASP A 550 17.82 -26.28 -56.30
CA ASP A 550 17.33 -27.11 -55.18
C ASP A 550 16.54 -26.22 -54.20
N PRO A 551 15.20 -26.31 -54.16
CA PRO A 551 14.39 -25.45 -53.30
C PRO A 551 14.72 -25.66 -51.82
N ALA A 552 15.22 -26.84 -51.43
CA ALA A 552 15.56 -27.15 -50.03
C ALA A 552 16.83 -26.43 -49.53
N GLN A 553 17.67 -25.88 -50.42
CA GLN A 553 18.90 -25.21 -50.03
C GLN A 553 18.62 -23.85 -49.36
N GLY A 554 17.68 -23.07 -49.93
CA GLY A 554 17.29 -21.73 -49.49
C GLY A 554 18.28 -20.63 -49.84
N GLY A 555 17.76 -19.46 -50.24
CA GLY A 555 18.59 -18.28 -50.56
C GLY A 555 19.36 -18.39 -51.88
N GLN A 556 18.91 -19.24 -52.80
CA GLN A 556 19.43 -19.34 -54.17
C GLN A 556 18.44 -18.70 -55.14
N ASP A 557 18.99 -18.05 -56.17
CA ASP A 557 18.25 -17.42 -57.26
C ASP A 557 18.94 -17.73 -58.59
N LYS A 558 18.36 -17.29 -59.72
CA LYS A 558 18.98 -17.47 -61.05
C LYS A 558 20.41 -16.94 -61.19
N ASN A 559 20.84 -16.02 -60.33
CA ASN A 559 22.14 -15.36 -60.42
C ASN A 559 23.22 -16.01 -59.54
N THR A 560 22.83 -16.88 -58.60
CA THR A 560 23.72 -17.58 -57.66
C THR A 560 24.83 -18.28 -58.43
N GLU A 561 26.09 -17.93 -58.16
CA GLU A 561 27.24 -18.29 -59.00
C GLU A 561 27.55 -19.80 -59.00
N ASN A 562 27.35 -20.45 -57.86
CA ASN A 562 27.50 -21.89 -57.68
C ASN A 562 26.24 -22.46 -57.01
N PRO A 563 25.11 -22.57 -57.74
CA PRO A 563 23.87 -23.02 -57.15
C PRO A 563 23.93 -24.53 -56.85
N VAL A 564 23.11 -24.96 -55.89
CA VAL A 564 22.90 -26.38 -55.61
C VAL A 564 21.74 -26.79 -56.49
N CYS A 565 22.01 -27.64 -57.47
CA CYS A 565 21.03 -28.02 -58.46
C CYS A 565 20.43 -29.39 -58.12
N THR A 566 19.17 -29.59 -58.50
CA THR A 566 18.47 -30.86 -58.42
C THR A 566 17.76 -31.13 -59.73
N LEU A 567 17.47 -32.40 -60.04
CA LEU A 567 16.81 -32.76 -61.29
C LEU A 567 15.34 -32.29 -61.26
N ASP A 568 14.81 -31.82 -62.39
CA ASP A 568 13.37 -31.54 -62.54
C ASP A 568 12.60 -32.86 -62.70
N ASP A 569 12.37 -33.55 -61.59
CA ASP A 569 11.67 -34.84 -61.56
C ASP A 569 10.24 -34.76 -62.08
N SER A 570 9.62 -33.58 -62.08
CA SER A 570 8.26 -33.41 -62.61
C SER A 570 8.19 -33.64 -64.12
N LYS A 571 9.31 -33.55 -64.84
CA LYS A 571 9.39 -33.91 -66.27
C LYS A 571 9.41 -35.41 -66.52
N LYS A 572 9.63 -36.23 -65.48
CA LYS A 572 9.65 -37.70 -65.56
C LYS A 572 8.30 -38.34 -65.26
N CYS A 573 7.29 -37.56 -64.88
CA CYS A 573 5.94 -38.08 -64.70
C CYS A 573 5.31 -38.36 -66.07
N GLU A 574 4.77 -39.57 -66.25
CA GLU A 574 4.14 -39.99 -67.51
C GLU A 574 2.88 -39.18 -67.84
N ASP A 575 2.14 -38.77 -66.81
CA ASP A 575 0.96 -37.93 -66.93
C ASP A 575 1.32 -36.44 -66.70
N PRO A 576 1.10 -35.55 -67.69
CA PRO A 576 1.34 -34.11 -67.56
C PRO A 576 0.55 -33.42 -66.43
N SER A 577 -0.52 -34.06 -65.93
CA SER A 577 -1.33 -33.57 -64.82
C SER A 577 -0.69 -33.80 -63.44
N GLN A 578 0.29 -34.71 -63.34
CA GLN A 578 0.98 -35.08 -62.12
C GLN A 578 2.22 -34.21 -61.86
N THR A 579 2.67 -34.18 -60.61
CA THR A 579 3.99 -33.63 -60.27
C THR A 579 4.75 -34.59 -59.36
N ALA A 580 6.07 -34.50 -59.37
CA ALA A 580 6.92 -35.36 -58.56
C ALA A 580 7.04 -34.85 -57.11
N VAL A 581 7.23 -35.79 -56.17
CA VAL A 581 7.61 -35.46 -54.79
C VAL A 581 8.93 -34.71 -54.72
N THR A 582 9.09 -33.86 -53.71
CA THR A 582 10.38 -33.20 -53.47
C THR A 582 11.36 -34.22 -52.88
N ARG A 583 12.53 -34.39 -53.53
CA ARG A 583 13.55 -35.33 -53.06
C ARG A 583 13.92 -35.11 -51.60
N SER A 584 14.04 -36.21 -50.85
CA SER A 584 14.58 -36.15 -49.49
C SER A 584 16.09 -35.87 -49.54
N PRO A 585 16.68 -35.25 -48.50
CA PRO A 585 18.13 -35.04 -48.43
C PRO A 585 18.97 -36.32 -48.51
N LYS A 586 18.37 -37.49 -48.20
CA LYS A 586 19.01 -38.81 -48.25
C LYS A 586 19.01 -39.42 -49.66
N ASN A 587 18.16 -38.92 -50.56
CA ASN A 587 17.98 -39.41 -51.93
C ASN A 587 18.58 -38.44 -52.95
N LYS A 588 19.69 -37.76 -52.61
CA LYS A 588 20.46 -37.02 -53.60
C LYS A 588 21.10 -38.02 -54.55
N VAL A 589 20.74 -37.93 -55.82
CA VAL A 589 21.31 -38.77 -56.88
C VAL A 589 22.37 -37.92 -57.56
N GLU A 590 23.60 -38.43 -57.62
CA GLU A 590 24.67 -37.79 -58.38
C GLU A 590 24.29 -37.72 -59.87
N PRO A 591 24.78 -36.73 -60.63
CA PRO A 591 24.34 -36.54 -62.01
C PRO A 591 24.47 -37.77 -62.92
N LYS A 592 25.49 -38.59 -62.68
CA LYS A 592 25.74 -39.86 -63.39
C LYS A 592 24.65 -40.92 -63.19
N ASP A 593 23.94 -40.88 -62.07
CA ASP A 593 22.92 -41.87 -61.69
C ASP A 593 21.50 -41.33 -61.90
N ALA A 594 21.37 -40.07 -62.32
CA ALA A 594 20.10 -39.35 -62.44
C ALA A 594 19.14 -39.99 -63.44
N ALA A 595 19.64 -40.66 -64.48
CA ALA A 595 18.82 -41.37 -65.46
C ALA A 595 18.08 -42.58 -64.85
N ALA A 596 18.68 -43.26 -63.87
CA ALA A 596 18.11 -44.44 -63.22
C ALA A 596 17.09 -44.11 -62.11
N TYR A 597 17.00 -42.84 -61.69
CA TYR A 597 16.06 -42.42 -60.66
C TYR A 597 14.62 -42.38 -61.18
N GLN A 598 13.74 -43.20 -60.60
CA GLN A 598 12.30 -43.17 -60.81
C GLN A 598 11.65 -42.13 -59.90
N ALA A 599 10.98 -41.15 -60.50
CA ALA A 599 10.25 -40.11 -59.75
C ALA A 599 8.93 -40.68 -59.23
N GLU A 600 8.63 -40.46 -57.95
CA GLU A 600 7.30 -40.74 -57.42
C GLU A 600 6.37 -39.58 -57.79
N CYS A 601 5.41 -39.87 -58.67
CA CYS A 601 4.48 -38.89 -59.22
C CYS A 601 3.05 -39.14 -58.69
N ALA A 602 2.34 -38.05 -58.41
CA ALA A 602 0.92 -38.08 -58.02
C ALA A 602 0.21 -36.81 -58.50
N LYS A 603 -1.12 -36.82 -58.47
CA LYS A 603 -1.94 -35.67 -58.87
C LYS A 603 -1.70 -34.49 -57.91
N ASP A 604 -1.43 -33.32 -58.47
CA ASP A 604 -1.19 -32.08 -57.72
C ASP A 604 -2.47 -31.22 -57.74
N ASP A 605 -3.22 -31.28 -56.65
CA ASP A 605 -4.49 -30.56 -56.48
C ASP A 605 -4.30 -29.07 -56.11
N ASP A 606 -3.07 -28.63 -55.77
CA ASP A 606 -2.75 -27.25 -55.42
C ASP A 606 -1.42 -26.78 -56.05
N LYS A 607 -1.42 -26.72 -57.39
CA LYS A 607 -0.26 -26.29 -58.21
C LYS A 607 0.26 -24.89 -57.85
N ASN A 608 -0.52 -24.08 -57.15
CA ASN A 608 -0.20 -22.70 -56.78
C ASN A 608 0.23 -22.54 -55.31
N PHE A 609 0.43 -23.64 -54.57
CA PHE A 609 0.88 -23.56 -53.18
C PHE A 609 2.25 -22.89 -53.06
N ARG A 610 2.35 -21.85 -52.22
CA ARG A 610 3.61 -21.13 -51.94
C ARG A 610 3.82 -20.97 -50.44
N CYS A 611 5.08 -21.05 -50.01
CA CYS A 611 5.45 -20.78 -48.63
C CYS A 611 5.56 -19.27 -48.35
N LYS A 612 5.08 -18.85 -47.17
CA LYS A 612 5.05 -17.42 -46.77
C LYS A 612 6.41 -16.74 -46.74
N ASP A 613 7.48 -17.47 -46.42
CA ASP A 613 8.85 -16.98 -46.40
C ASP A 613 9.74 -17.87 -47.29
N PRO A 614 9.81 -17.61 -48.60
CA PRO A 614 10.57 -18.44 -49.54
C PRO A 614 12.09 -18.38 -49.31
N LYS A 615 12.58 -17.44 -48.49
CA LYS A 615 14.01 -17.37 -48.12
C LYS A 615 14.35 -18.35 -47.01
N LYS A 616 13.43 -18.58 -46.07
CA LYS A 616 13.63 -19.47 -44.90
C LYS A 616 12.96 -20.82 -45.02
N THR A 617 11.96 -20.94 -45.87
CA THR A 617 11.17 -22.16 -46.06
C THR A 617 11.01 -22.49 -47.53
N TYR A 618 10.88 -23.78 -47.84
CA TYR A 618 10.68 -24.26 -49.19
C TYR A 618 9.41 -25.10 -49.29
N HIS A 619 8.81 -25.10 -50.48
CA HIS A 619 7.66 -25.93 -50.80
C HIS A 619 8.10 -27.38 -50.91
N HIS A 620 7.64 -28.18 -49.96
CA HIS A 620 7.91 -29.60 -49.89
C HIS A 620 6.66 -30.38 -50.28
N LYS A 621 6.82 -31.22 -51.32
CA LYS A 621 5.81 -32.12 -51.86
C LYS A 621 6.08 -33.54 -51.37
N GLU A 622 5.08 -34.18 -50.77
CA GLU A 622 5.09 -35.60 -50.36
C GLU A 622 3.80 -36.25 -50.87
N ILE A 623 3.79 -37.57 -51.15
CA ILE A 623 2.54 -38.27 -51.49
C ILE A 623 1.71 -38.46 -50.22
N ASP A 624 0.46 -38.02 -50.25
CA ASP A 624 -0.53 -38.38 -49.25
C ASP A 624 -1.13 -39.74 -49.60
N ASN A 625 -0.91 -40.72 -48.71
CA ASN A 625 -1.48 -42.07 -48.83
C ASN A 625 -2.75 -42.24 -47.98
N SER A 626 -3.34 -41.16 -47.46
CA SER A 626 -4.49 -41.24 -46.54
C SER A 626 -5.87 -41.38 -47.19
N GLY A 627 -5.97 -41.47 -48.52
CA GLY A 627 -7.23 -41.65 -49.25
C GLY A 627 -7.13 -42.60 -50.45
N ASP A 628 -8.26 -42.87 -51.11
CA ASP A 628 -8.38 -43.82 -52.23
C ASP A 628 -7.60 -43.40 -53.49
N GLU A 629 -7.24 -42.12 -53.61
CA GLU A 629 -6.39 -41.58 -54.68
C GLU A 629 -5.07 -41.02 -54.12
N LYS A 630 -3.93 -41.36 -54.74
CA LYS A 630 -2.62 -40.77 -54.42
C LYS A 630 -2.58 -39.31 -54.87
N LYS A 631 -2.39 -38.40 -53.92
CA LYS A 631 -2.34 -36.94 -54.15
C LYS A 631 -1.07 -36.34 -53.56
N ILE A 632 -0.62 -35.21 -54.10
CA ILE A 632 0.48 -34.45 -53.53
C ILE A 632 -0.01 -33.66 -52.30
N LYS A 633 0.68 -33.84 -51.18
CA LYS A 633 0.57 -33.04 -49.97
C LYS A 633 1.60 -31.92 -49.99
N HIS A 634 1.13 -30.70 -49.75
CA HIS A 634 1.95 -29.50 -49.76
C HIS A 634 2.29 -29.11 -48.33
N SER A 635 3.57 -28.92 -48.03
CA SER A 635 4.02 -28.40 -46.73
C SER A 635 5.18 -27.43 -46.88
N CYS A 636 5.38 -26.56 -45.89
CA CYS A 636 6.53 -25.65 -45.85
C CYS A 636 7.57 -26.19 -44.86
N ARG A 637 8.77 -26.50 -45.36
CA ARG A 637 9.89 -26.98 -44.52
C ARG A 637 11.02 -25.96 -44.48
N ALA A 638 11.73 -25.88 -43.35
CA ALA A 638 12.87 -24.98 -43.21
C ALA A 638 14.02 -25.36 -44.15
N THR A 639 14.63 -24.37 -44.78
CA THR A 639 15.77 -24.56 -45.71
C THR A 639 17.01 -25.05 -44.97
N ARG A 640 17.95 -25.69 -45.67
CA ARG A 640 19.21 -26.17 -45.08
C ARG A 640 20.01 -25.02 -44.46
N ASN A 641 20.03 -23.85 -45.10
CA ASN A 641 20.66 -22.64 -44.56
C ASN A 641 20.04 -22.21 -43.22
N THR A 642 18.71 -22.18 -43.14
CA THR A 642 18.00 -21.82 -41.90
C THR A 642 18.29 -22.83 -40.77
N LYS A 643 18.34 -24.13 -41.07
CA LYS A 643 18.70 -25.17 -40.09
C LYS A 643 20.15 -25.04 -39.61
N LYS A 644 21.09 -24.70 -40.49
CA LYS A 644 22.49 -24.46 -40.13
C LYS A 644 22.65 -23.25 -39.19
N GLU A 645 22.00 -22.13 -39.51
CA GLU A 645 22.00 -20.94 -38.65
C GLU A 645 21.43 -21.21 -37.25
N GLN A 646 20.38 -22.04 -37.17
CA GLN A 646 19.80 -22.46 -35.88
C GLN A 646 20.77 -23.32 -35.07
N ALA A 647 21.46 -24.27 -35.71
CA ALA A 647 22.45 -25.12 -35.06
C ALA A 647 23.67 -24.32 -34.55
N ASP A 648 24.17 -23.36 -35.35
CA ASP A 648 25.30 -22.50 -34.97
C ASP A 648 24.96 -21.60 -33.79
N LYS A 649 23.74 -21.04 -33.76
CA LYS A 649 23.23 -20.27 -32.60
C LYS A 649 23.14 -21.12 -31.34
N TYR A 650 22.72 -22.38 -31.46
CA TYR A 650 22.65 -23.30 -30.32
C TYR A 650 24.03 -23.65 -29.77
N LYS A 651 25.00 -23.97 -30.66
CA LYS A 651 26.37 -24.33 -30.25
C LYS A 651 27.05 -23.19 -29.48
N LYS A 652 26.91 -21.95 -29.95
CA LYS A 652 27.44 -20.76 -29.25
C LYS A 652 26.88 -20.62 -27.83
N ARG A 653 25.57 -20.86 -27.63
CA ARG A 653 24.95 -20.79 -26.28
C ARG A 653 25.49 -21.85 -25.32
N VAL A 654 25.77 -23.06 -25.82
CA VAL A 654 26.28 -24.17 -25.00
C VAL A 654 27.72 -23.92 -24.55
N GLU A 655 28.57 -23.35 -25.41
CA GLU A 655 29.96 -23.01 -25.05
C GLU A 655 30.02 -21.91 -23.99
N THR A 656 29.23 -20.85 -24.12
CA THR A 656 29.15 -19.78 -23.11
C THR A 656 28.68 -20.31 -21.75
N ALA A 657 27.69 -21.20 -21.72
CA ALA A 657 27.18 -21.78 -20.48
C ALA A 657 28.20 -22.68 -19.73
N LYS A 658 29.14 -23.32 -20.46
CA LYS A 658 30.18 -24.15 -19.84
C LYS A 658 31.28 -23.33 -19.16
N GLU A 659 31.64 -22.17 -19.71
CA GLU A 659 32.62 -21.27 -19.12
C GLU A 659 32.09 -20.59 -17.84
N GLU A 660 30.81 -20.19 -17.84
CA GLU A 660 30.15 -19.61 -16.67
C GLU A 660 30.04 -20.60 -15.49
N LYS A 661 29.88 -21.90 -15.77
CA LYS A 661 29.76 -22.94 -14.73
C LYS A 661 31.07 -23.21 -13.96
N LYS A 662 32.24 -23.01 -14.59
CA LYS A 662 33.54 -23.21 -13.90
C LYS A 662 33.88 -22.07 -12.95
N LYS A 663 33.60 -20.82 -13.32
CA LYS A 663 33.83 -19.64 -12.45
C LYS A 663 32.94 -19.68 -11.20
N THR A 664 31.68 -20.07 -11.36
CA THR A 664 30.70 -20.14 -10.26
C THR A 664 30.97 -21.19 -9.18
N THR A 665 31.94 -22.10 -9.34
CA THR A 665 32.22 -23.15 -8.31
C THR A 665 33.24 -22.69 -7.27
N GLY A 666 34.26 -21.91 -7.68
CA GLY A 666 35.24 -21.31 -6.75
C GLY A 666 34.63 -20.20 -5.91
N ASP A 667 33.84 -19.33 -6.55
CA ASP A 667 33.18 -18.20 -5.88
C ASP A 667 32.22 -18.66 -4.78
N LYS A 668 31.52 -19.79 -4.98
CA LYS A 668 30.60 -20.38 -3.99
C LYS A 668 31.29 -20.85 -2.71
N GLN A 669 32.52 -21.37 -2.77
CA GLN A 669 33.24 -21.82 -1.56
C GLN A 669 33.69 -20.61 -0.73
N THR A 670 34.21 -19.58 -1.37
CA THR A 670 34.59 -18.32 -0.73
C THR A 670 33.37 -17.62 -0.12
N GLU A 671 32.26 -17.56 -0.86
CA GLU A 671 31.01 -16.96 -0.39
C GLU A 671 30.44 -17.71 0.83
N LYS A 672 30.51 -19.05 0.87
CA LYS A 672 30.09 -19.84 2.03
C LYS A 672 30.93 -19.56 3.28
N LYS A 673 32.23 -19.33 3.11
CA LYS A 673 33.14 -18.97 4.21
C LYS A 673 32.89 -17.55 4.73
N GLU A 674 32.74 -16.58 3.83
CA GLU A 674 32.37 -15.20 4.18
C GLU A 674 30.98 -15.13 4.83
N SER A 675 30.01 -15.88 4.33
CA SER A 675 28.68 -16.06 4.92
C SER A 675 28.75 -16.58 6.36
N SER A 676 29.54 -17.62 6.62
CA SER A 676 29.69 -18.18 7.97
C SER A 676 30.31 -17.16 8.95
N ARG A 677 31.27 -16.35 8.47
CA ARG A 677 31.84 -15.21 9.23
C ARG A 677 30.78 -14.18 9.58
N ARG A 678 30.04 -13.68 8.60
CA ARG A 678 28.95 -12.72 8.84
C ARG A 678 27.93 -13.21 9.85
N GLY A 679 27.48 -14.47 9.71
CA GLY A 679 26.50 -15.07 10.62
C GLY A 679 26.99 -15.12 12.07
N ARG A 680 28.25 -15.54 12.28
CA ARG A 680 28.84 -15.56 13.63
C ARG A 680 29.02 -14.15 14.20
N ASN A 681 29.43 -13.20 13.36
CA ASN A 681 29.62 -11.80 13.75
C ASN A 681 28.30 -11.17 14.22
N GLY A 682 27.24 -11.37 13.44
CA GLY A 682 25.91 -10.87 13.75
C GLY A 682 25.29 -11.52 14.99
N MET A 683 25.45 -12.83 15.17
CA MET A 683 25.01 -13.52 16.40
C MET A 683 25.72 -12.96 17.64
N CYS A 684 27.06 -12.88 17.63
CA CYS A 684 27.82 -12.38 18.78
C CYS A 684 27.47 -10.93 19.12
N TRP A 685 27.28 -10.10 18.11
CA TRP A 685 26.90 -8.70 18.31
C TRP A 685 25.50 -8.61 18.93
N SER A 686 24.51 -9.31 18.36
CA SER A 686 23.13 -9.28 18.84
C SER A 686 23.01 -9.78 20.28
N LEU A 687 23.74 -10.85 20.61
CA LEU A 687 23.82 -11.39 21.97
C LEU A 687 24.40 -10.37 22.94
N LEU A 688 25.53 -9.74 22.62
CA LEU A 688 26.21 -8.82 23.53
C LEU A 688 25.47 -7.50 23.71
N VAL A 689 24.84 -6.98 22.64
CA VAL A 689 23.90 -5.85 22.74
C VAL A 689 22.74 -6.21 23.67
N GLY A 690 22.13 -7.38 23.48
CA GLY A 690 21.05 -7.88 24.33
C GLY A 690 21.48 -8.10 25.79
N LEU A 691 22.76 -8.27 26.07
CA LEU A 691 23.30 -8.38 27.43
C LEU A 691 23.75 -7.04 28.03
N GLY A 692 23.55 -5.93 27.32
CA GLY A 692 24.01 -4.61 27.78
C GLY A 692 25.53 -4.51 27.86
N ALA A 693 26.25 -5.15 26.93
CA ALA A 693 27.71 -5.05 26.88
C ALA A 693 28.17 -3.61 26.59
N TRP A 694 27.38 -2.84 25.84
CA TRP A 694 27.70 -1.48 25.45
C TRP A 694 26.61 -0.49 25.88
N ASP A 695 26.97 0.79 25.93
CA ASP A 695 26.00 1.85 26.17
C ASP A 695 24.96 1.86 25.04
N LEU A 696 23.68 1.86 25.43
CA LEU A 696 22.62 1.73 24.45
C LEU A 696 22.51 2.96 23.55
N ALA A 697 22.79 4.17 24.05
CA ALA A 697 22.75 5.39 23.24
C ALA A 697 23.88 5.40 22.19
N GLU A 698 25.05 4.86 22.54
CA GLU A 698 26.18 4.68 21.62
C GLU A 698 25.86 3.69 20.49
N ILE A 699 25.22 2.57 20.82
CA ILE A 699 24.73 1.60 19.83
C ILE A 699 23.56 2.20 19.01
N GLU A 700 22.70 2.99 19.65
CA GLU A 700 21.59 3.68 18.98
C GLU A 700 22.05 4.74 17.97
N GLY A 701 23.25 5.28 18.17
CA GLY A 701 23.87 6.25 17.27
C GLY A 701 24.49 5.62 16.01
N MET A 702 24.62 4.29 15.94
CA MET A 702 25.17 3.62 14.76
C MET A 702 24.21 3.72 13.57
N SER A 703 24.71 4.10 12.41
CA SER A 703 23.95 4.06 11.17
C SER A 703 23.79 2.63 10.63
N PRO A 704 22.80 2.39 9.76
CA PRO A 704 22.65 1.09 9.10
C PRO A 704 23.89 0.64 8.30
N ASP A 705 24.58 1.60 7.66
CA ASP A 705 25.81 1.34 6.91
C ASP A 705 26.95 0.89 7.84
N GLU A 706 27.05 1.45 9.05
CA GLU A 706 28.06 1.06 10.03
C GLU A 706 27.83 -0.36 10.55
N VAL A 707 26.58 -0.76 10.79
CA VAL A 707 26.28 -2.12 11.26
C VAL A 707 26.44 -3.15 10.13
N ASP A 708 25.90 -2.89 8.94
CA ASP A 708 26.06 -3.80 7.80
C ASP A 708 27.54 -3.97 7.43
N GLY A 709 28.32 -2.88 7.46
CA GLY A 709 29.75 -2.94 7.24
C GLY A 709 30.51 -3.66 8.34
N MET A 710 30.13 -3.47 9.62
CA MET A 710 30.76 -4.15 10.76
C MET A 710 30.64 -5.66 10.65
N LEU A 711 29.51 -6.18 10.15
CA LEU A 711 29.31 -7.62 9.95
C LEU A 711 30.35 -8.23 8.98
N GLU A 712 30.91 -7.45 8.06
CA GLU A 712 32.01 -7.85 7.16
C GLU A 712 33.41 -7.68 7.76
N LEU A 713 33.56 -6.87 8.82
CA LEU A 713 34.83 -6.63 9.49
C LEU A 713 35.13 -7.78 10.46
N TRP A 714 35.56 -8.90 9.91
CA TRP A 714 36.06 -10.04 10.69
C TRP A 714 37.53 -9.82 11.09
N PRO A 715 37.91 -10.00 12.36
CA PRO A 715 39.30 -9.87 12.78
C PRO A 715 40.19 -10.95 12.10
N GLU A 716 41.33 -10.55 11.53
CA GLU A 716 42.13 -11.37 10.61
C GLU A 716 42.76 -12.65 11.23
N ASN A 717 42.69 -12.83 12.55
CA ASN A 717 43.35 -13.94 13.26
C ASN A 717 42.49 -15.24 13.29
N ASP A 718 42.50 -15.97 12.17
CA ASP A 718 42.71 -17.44 12.04
C ASP A 718 41.89 -18.49 12.82
N GLN A 719 40.58 -18.29 13.06
CA GLN A 719 39.68 -19.45 13.24
C GLN A 719 38.54 -19.44 12.24
N GLU A 720 38.27 -20.59 11.63
CA GLU A 720 37.08 -20.76 10.79
C GLU A 720 35.84 -20.74 11.68
N PRO A 721 34.95 -19.76 11.52
CA PRO A 721 33.78 -19.65 12.37
C PRO A 721 32.83 -20.80 12.11
N LYS A 722 32.41 -21.44 13.19
CA LYS A 722 31.24 -22.31 13.18
C LYS A 722 30.02 -21.51 13.60
N TYR A 723 28.94 -21.71 12.86
CA TYR A 723 27.63 -21.14 13.17
C TYR A 723 27.19 -21.61 14.55
N LEU A 724 26.69 -20.69 15.37
CA LEU A 724 26.22 -20.97 16.72
C LEU A 724 24.71 -20.79 16.75
N GLU A 725 24.00 -21.80 17.22
CA GLU A 725 22.56 -21.75 17.39
C GLU A 725 22.19 -21.29 18.80
N ASP A 726 21.04 -20.62 18.95
CA ASP A 726 20.62 -20.03 20.23
C ASP A 726 20.54 -21.05 21.38
N HIS A 727 20.06 -22.25 21.10
CA HIS A 727 19.89 -23.30 22.11
C HIS A 727 21.23 -23.79 22.67
N MET A 728 22.35 -23.50 21.98
CA MET A 728 23.71 -23.77 22.46
C MET A 728 24.18 -22.73 23.47
N VAL A 729 23.48 -21.60 23.61
CA VAL A 729 23.85 -20.51 24.51
C VAL A 729 23.05 -20.63 25.80
N THR A 730 23.76 -20.62 26.93
CA THR A 730 23.19 -20.56 28.28
C THR A 730 23.70 -19.32 28.99
N ILE A 731 22.81 -18.50 29.53
CA ILE A 731 23.17 -17.32 30.31
C ILE A 731 22.95 -17.65 31.78
N GLY A 732 24.01 -17.69 32.58
CA GLY A 732 23.95 -17.86 34.03
C GLY A 732 24.49 -16.62 34.75
N LYS A 733 24.41 -16.61 36.08
CA LYS A 733 25.18 -15.67 36.89
C LYS A 733 26.65 -16.07 36.94
N LYS A 734 27.55 -15.10 37.02
CA LYS A 734 28.94 -15.36 37.36
C LYS A 734 28.98 -15.97 38.76
N SER A 735 29.39 -17.22 38.88
CA SER A 735 29.61 -17.88 40.18
C SER A 735 30.66 -17.06 40.93
N GLY A 736 30.24 -16.27 41.93
CA GLY A 736 31.18 -15.62 42.83
C GLY A 736 32.03 -16.67 43.51
N THR A 737 33.33 -16.44 43.63
CA THR A 737 34.22 -17.29 44.43
C THR A 737 33.64 -17.36 45.83
N VAL A 738 33.16 -18.54 46.24
CA VAL A 738 32.68 -18.80 47.59
C VAL A 738 33.88 -18.69 48.53
N VAL A 739 34.08 -17.51 49.11
CA VAL A 739 34.98 -17.33 50.25
C VAL A 739 34.12 -17.50 51.51
N GLY A 740 34.09 -18.72 52.05
CA GLY A 740 33.51 -19.01 53.35
C GLY A 740 32.04 -19.45 53.37
N GLY A 741 31.77 -20.67 52.88
CA GLY A 741 30.86 -21.62 53.50
C GLY A 741 29.46 -21.16 53.96
N ILE A 742 28.75 -20.35 53.17
CA ILE A 742 27.28 -20.35 53.15
C ILE A 742 26.90 -20.10 51.68
N GLU A 743 26.56 -21.16 50.94
CA GLU A 743 25.78 -20.99 49.71
C GLU A 743 24.40 -20.49 50.14
N GLN A 744 24.24 -19.17 50.24
CA GLN A 744 22.90 -18.60 50.15
C GLN A 744 22.42 -18.86 48.73
N GLU A 745 21.67 -19.95 48.56
CA GLU A 745 20.66 -20.07 47.53
C GLU A 745 19.83 -18.78 47.60
N THR A 746 20.20 -17.81 46.77
CA THR A 746 19.48 -16.56 46.65
C THR A 746 18.26 -16.88 45.79
N ALA A 747 17.28 -17.56 46.40
CA ALA A 747 15.96 -17.79 45.84
C ALA A 747 15.36 -16.43 45.44
N GLY A 748 14.93 -16.34 44.18
CA GLY A 748 14.34 -15.15 43.59
C GLY A 748 15.32 -14.00 43.36
N ILE A 749 16.26 -14.16 42.42
CA ILE A 749 16.87 -12.99 41.78
C ILE A 749 16.03 -12.66 40.54
N GLY A 750 15.08 -11.75 40.71
CA GLY A 750 14.61 -10.90 39.63
C GLY A 750 15.78 -10.02 39.18
N LEU A 751 16.64 -10.56 38.31
CA LEU A 751 17.57 -9.72 37.58
C LEU A 751 16.68 -8.83 36.70
N PRO A 752 16.88 -7.50 36.68
CA PRO A 752 16.20 -6.62 35.75
C PRO A 752 16.77 -6.85 34.33
N ILE A 753 16.49 -8.03 33.75
CA ILE A 753 16.72 -8.39 32.34
C ILE A 753 15.67 -7.68 31.46
N VAL A 754 14.97 -6.67 32.00
CA VAL A 754 14.07 -5.75 31.28
C VAL A 754 14.87 -4.78 30.38
N TYR A 755 16.18 -4.59 30.63
CA TYR A 755 17.02 -3.74 29.76
C TYR A 755 17.17 -4.27 28.33
N VAL A 756 17.04 -5.58 28.13
CA VAL A 756 17.16 -6.24 26.81
C VAL A 756 16.06 -5.75 25.86
N VAL A 757 14.84 -5.61 26.38
CA VAL A 757 13.65 -5.27 25.57
C VAL A 757 13.67 -3.80 25.17
N LYS A 758 14.04 -2.88 26.07
CA LYS A 758 14.14 -1.44 25.73
C LYS A 758 15.24 -1.15 24.70
N GLY A 759 16.34 -1.91 24.74
CA GLY A 759 17.43 -1.76 23.76
C GLY A 759 17.09 -2.31 22.39
N ILE A 760 16.52 -3.52 22.33
CA ILE A 760 16.13 -4.17 21.07
C ILE A 760 14.99 -3.42 20.38
N ILE A 761 13.94 -3.00 21.11
CA ILE A 761 12.80 -2.24 20.55
C ILE A 761 13.25 -0.92 19.92
N LYS A 762 14.29 -0.28 20.45
CA LYS A 762 14.80 1.00 19.92
C LYS A 762 15.78 0.83 18.77
N LEU A 763 16.55 -0.27 18.74
CA LEU A 763 17.40 -0.65 17.60
C LEU A 763 16.61 -0.80 16.29
N PHE A 764 15.36 -1.30 16.34
CA PHE A 764 14.46 -1.32 15.19
C PHE A 764 14.22 0.07 14.54
N LYS A 765 14.30 1.16 15.31
CA LYS A 765 14.06 2.52 14.80
C LYS A 765 15.22 3.08 13.95
N ILE A 766 16.42 2.54 14.12
CA ILE A 766 17.63 2.96 13.42
C ILE A 766 17.63 2.47 11.97
N PHE A 767 17.22 1.21 11.76
CA PHE A 767 17.23 0.55 10.45
C PHE A 767 15.99 0.85 9.62
N GLY A 768 14.89 1.27 10.24
CA GLY A 768 13.68 1.69 9.53
C GLY A 768 13.81 3.02 8.76
N LYS A 769 14.98 3.70 8.79
CA LYS A 769 15.12 5.07 8.27
C LYS A 769 16.26 5.35 7.28
N GLY A 770 17.15 4.41 6.91
CA GLY A 770 18.45 4.86 6.36
C GLY A 770 19.24 4.13 5.25
N SER A 771 19.12 2.84 4.95
CA SER A 771 20.07 2.20 3.99
C SER A 771 19.52 2.05 2.55
N ARG A 772 20.29 2.56 1.58
CA ARG A 772 19.96 2.69 0.15
C ARG A 772 20.55 1.60 -0.75
N ALA A 773 21.21 0.57 -0.22
CA ALA A 773 22.17 -0.22 -1.00
C ALA A 773 21.93 -1.75 -1.12
N ALA A 774 20.86 -2.29 -0.54
CA ALA A 774 20.32 -3.60 -0.90
C ALA A 774 18.83 -3.63 -0.51
N PRO A 775 17.95 -4.36 -1.21
CA PRO A 775 16.58 -4.55 -0.74
C PRO A 775 16.65 -5.08 0.68
N ALA A 776 16.12 -4.31 1.65
CA ALA A 776 16.01 -4.79 3.01
C ALA A 776 15.28 -6.14 2.94
N PRO A 777 15.82 -7.22 3.53
CA PRO A 777 15.08 -8.47 3.63
C PRO A 777 13.70 -8.16 4.23
N ALA A 778 12.65 -8.56 3.51
CA ALA A 778 11.26 -8.30 3.87
C ALA A 778 11.05 -8.63 5.34
N LYS A 779 10.64 -7.65 6.17
CA LYS A 779 10.39 -7.74 7.64
C LYS A 779 10.63 -9.15 8.18
N LYS A 780 11.88 -9.55 8.25
CA LYS A 780 12.30 -10.63 9.10
C LYS A 780 12.87 -9.92 10.31
N ASP A 781 12.39 -10.39 11.45
CA ASP A 781 12.94 -10.21 12.78
C ASP A 781 14.37 -9.66 12.73
N PHE A 782 14.62 -8.39 13.13
CA PHE A 782 15.94 -7.75 13.07
C PHE A 782 16.99 -8.58 13.83
N TYR A 783 16.57 -9.16 14.96
CA TYR A 783 17.43 -10.02 15.76
C TYR A 783 17.76 -11.28 14.97
N THR A 784 16.77 -11.91 14.35
CA THR A 784 16.99 -13.05 13.44
C THR A 784 17.69 -12.66 12.14
N ASP A 785 17.59 -11.45 11.63
CA ASP A 785 18.21 -10.99 10.38
C ASP A 785 19.69 -10.68 10.58
N ILE A 786 20.04 -10.07 11.71
CA ILE A 786 21.44 -9.90 12.09
C ILE A 786 22.02 -11.24 12.53
N LYS A 787 21.29 -12.07 13.28
CA LYS A 787 21.71 -13.44 13.61
C LYS A 787 21.89 -14.30 12.35
N ASN A 788 21.05 -14.12 11.34
CA ASN A 788 21.15 -14.76 10.03
C ASN A 788 21.94 -13.93 9.02
N ALA A 789 22.82 -13.02 9.48
CA ALA A 789 23.67 -12.22 8.61
C ALA A 789 24.49 -13.05 7.62
N GLY A 790 24.71 -14.34 7.91
CA GLY A 790 25.33 -15.25 6.94
C GLY A 790 24.52 -15.44 5.67
N SER A 791 23.19 -15.41 5.75
CA SER A 791 22.32 -15.44 4.56
C SER A 791 22.27 -14.11 3.79
N ARG A 792 22.80 -13.03 4.38
CA ARG A 792 22.80 -11.71 3.74
C ARG A 792 23.89 -11.63 2.66
N PRO A 793 23.61 -10.93 1.54
CA PRO A 793 24.63 -10.64 0.54
C PRO A 793 25.76 -9.81 1.16
N LYS A 794 26.91 -9.81 0.50
CA LYS A 794 28.07 -9.04 0.93
C LYS A 794 27.71 -7.55 1.09
N ALA A 795 28.12 -6.93 2.21
CA ALA A 795 27.84 -5.52 2.42
C ALA A 795 28.55 -4.67 1.33
N PRO A 796 27.90 -3.61 0.84
CA PRO A 796 28.50 -2.75 -0.17
C PRO A 796 29.70 -2.00 0.41
N SER A 797 30.69 -1.65 -0.43
CA SER A 797 31.94 -1.01 0.01
C SER A 797 31.71 0.24 0.87
N LYS A 798 30.67 1.03 0.55
CA LYS A 798 30.28 2.20 1.34
C LYS A 798 29.97 1.86 2.79
N SER A 799 29.28 0.76 3.05
CA SER A 799 28.94 0.31 4.40
C SER A 799 30.19 -0.18 5.12
N ILE A 800 31.06 -0.94 4.44
CA ILE A 800 32.37 -1.37 4.98
C ILE A 800 33.22 -0.14 5.37
N ASP A 801 33.27 0.88 4.52
CA ASP A 801 34.03 2.10 4.79
C ASP A 801 33.41 2.93 5.92
N ALA A 802 32.07 3.01 5.99
CA ALA A 802 31.37 3.64 7.11
C ALA A 802 31.73 2.94 8.44
N ALA A 803 31.70 1.62 8.46
CA ALA A 803 32.04 0.82 9.62
C ALA A 803 33.51 1.00 10.05
N LYS A 804 34.45 1.02 9.09
CA LYS A 804 35.88 1.28 9.40
C LYS A 804 36.12 2.66 10.00
N ASN A 805 35.34 3.65 9.59
CA ASN A 805 35.45 5.04 10.05
C ASN A 805 34.64 5.33 11.31
N SER A 806 33.87 4.35 11.81
CA SER A 806 33.03 4.50 12.99
C SER A 806 33.82 4.26 14.28
N GLY A 807 33.82 5.24 15.17
CA GLY A 807 34.41 5.10 16.51
C GLY A 807 33.74 3.99 17.33
N THR A 808 32.42 3.85 17.23
CA THR A 808 31.64 2.81 17.90
C THR A 808 31.98 1.42 17.36
N VAL A 809 32.03 1.23 16.04
CA VAL A 809 32.44 -0.06 15.45
C VAL A 809 33.86 -0.41 15.86
N ALA A 810 34.80 0.54 15.82
CA ALA A 810 36.18 0.29 16.23
C ALA A 810 36.28 -0.14 17.70
N LYS A 811 35.41 0.39 18.57
CA LYS A 811 35.29 -0.02 19.97
C LYS A 811 34.74 -1.44 20.11
N ILE A 812 33.67 -1.77 19.38
CA ILE A 812 33.06 -3.11 19.36
C ILE A 812 34.08 -4.16 18.90
N LEU A 813 34.78 -3.92 17.77
CA LEU A 813 35.76 -4.86 17.21
C LEU A 813 36.98 -5.08 18.12
N LYS A 814 37.23 -4.17 19.06
CA LYS A 814 38.30 -4.29 20.07
C LYS A 814 37.79 -4.80 21.42
N ASP A 815 36.49 -4.96 21.58
CA ASP A 815 35.90 -5.39 22.85
C ASP A 815 36.27 -6.84 23.14
N LYS A 816 36.89 -7.07 24.30
CA LYS A 816 37.33 -8.41 24.71
C LYS A 816 36.16 -9.40 24.72
N ARG A 817 34.96 -8.99 25.15
CA ARG A 817 33.79 -9.89 25.23
C ARG A 817 33.30 -10.28 23.83
N PHE A 818 33.37 -9.35 22.88
CA PHE A 818 33.05 -9.61 21.48
C PHE A 818 34.07 -10.57 20.86
N LEU A 819 35.36 -10.29 21.04
CA LEU A 819 36.44 -11.17 20.58
C LEU A 819 36.37 -12.56 21.23
N ASP A 820 36.09 -12.65 22.52
CA ASP A 820 35.90 -13.91 23.24
C ASP A 820 34.69 -14.66 22.67
N CYS A 821 33.56 -14.00 22.40
CA CYS A 821 32.40 -14.60 21.73
C CYS A 821 32.75 -15.14 20.32
N LEU A 822 33.53 -14.39 19.53
CA LEU A 822 33.98 -14.84 18.20
C LEU A 822 34.96 -16.03 18.30
N ALA A 823 35.79 -16.06 19.36
CA ALA A 823 36.83 -17.07 19.58
C ALA A 823 36.33 -18.38 20.19
N VAL A 824 35.09 -18.44 20.72
CA VAL A 824 34.54 -19.72 21.20
C VAL A 824 34.36 -20.67 20.02
N ALA A 825 35.13 -21.76 20.03
CA ALA A 825 35.08 -22.86 19.07
C ALA A 825 34.65 -24.16 19.77
N PRO A 826 34.04 -25.13 19.06
CA PRO A 826 33.79 -26.43 19.66
C PRO A 826 35.12 -27.09 20.02
N ALA A 827 35.16 -27.69 21.20
CA ALA A 827 36.29 -28.43 21.77
C ALA A 827 36.61 -29.72 20.99
N ALA A 828 36.75 -29.64 19.66
CA ALA A 828 37.18 -30.73 18.81
C ALA A 828 38.67 -30.99 19.06
N ALA A 829 38.88 -31.82 20.08
CA ALA A 829 39.93 -32.81 20.23
C ALA A 829 41.16 -32.67 19.31
N LYS A 830 42.28 -32.37 19.97
CA LYS A 830 43.68 -32.52 19.56
C LYS A 830 44.33 -31.28 18.94
N MET A 831 45.14 -30.64 19.78
CA MET A 831 46.29 -29.77 19.48
C MET A 831 46.00 -28.34 19.02
N VAL A 832 45.66 -27.46 19.96
CA VAL A 832 45.98 -26.02 19.85
C VAL A 832 46.75 -25.60 21.11
N LYS A 833 47.97 -25.09 20.95
CA LYS A 833 48.87 -24.66 22.05
C LYS A 833 48.61 -23.21 22.47
N ARG A 834 47.34 -22.84 22.67
CA ARG A 834 46.97 -21.54 23.22
C ARG A 834 45.98 -21.85 24.32
N ASP A 835 46.27 -21.42 25.55
CA ASP A 835 45.43 -21.61 26.74
C ASP A 835 43.96 -21.59 26.34
N ASP A 836 43.31 -22.76 26.35
CA ASP A 836 42.04 -22.98 25.67
C ASP A 836 41.04 -21.90 26.10
N PRO A 837 40.48 -21.11 25.17
CA PRO A 837 39.46 -20.14 25.54
C PRO A 837 38.31 -20.94 26.15
N PRO A 838 37.88 -20.60 27.37
CA PRO A 838 36.79 -21.32 28.01
C PRO A 838 35.57 -21.34 27.09
N ASN A 839 34.76 -22.41 27.17
CA ASN A 839 33.42 -22.46 26.56
C ASN A 839 32.45 -21.44 27.21
N PHE A 840 32.96 -20.38 27.82
CA PHE A 840 32.20 -19.32 28.43
C PHE A 840 32.95 -17.98 28.34
N PHE A 841 32.19 -16.90 28.38
CA PHE A 841 32.72 -15.55 28.57
C PHE A 841 31.79 -14.77 29.51
N ASP A 842 32.35 -13.80 30.22
CA ASP A 842 31.58 -13.00 31.17
C ASP A 842 31.14 -11.67 30.54
N VAL A 843 29.91 -11.25 30.81
CA VAL A 843 29.34 -9.96 30.42
C VAL A 843 28.67 -9.36 31.64
N ASN A 844 29.30 -8.33 32.23
CA ASN A 844 28.87 -7.77 33.51
C ASN A 844 28.80 -8.88 34.58
N ASP A 845 27.68 -9.04 35.29
CA ASP A 845 27.48 -10.10 36.30
C ASP A 845 26.98 -11.44 35.72
N LEU A 846 26.92 -11.54 34.39
CA LEU A 846 26.44 -12.73 33.69
C LEU A 846 27.60 -13.53 33.11
N ARG A 847 27.46 -14.85 33.14
CA ARG A 847 28.33 -15.80 32.46
C ARG A 847 27.56 -16.43 31.31
N VAL A 848 28.04 -16.19 30.09
CA VAL A 848 27.52 -16.85 28.88
C VAL A 848 28.31 -18.12 28.66
N LYS A 849 27.67 -19.28 28.75
CA LYS A 849 28.25 -20.59 28.42
C LYS A 849 27.75 -21.04 27.05
N ILE A 850 28.66 -21.54 26.22
CA ILE A 850 28.37 -22.14 24.92
C ILE A 850 28.55 -23.66 25.04
N ASP A 851 27.45 -24.39 24.94
CA ASP A 851 27.42 -25.85 24.89
C ASP A 851 27.12 -26.29 23.45
N TRP A 852 28.18 -26.64 22.72
CA TRP A 852 28.11 -27.13 21.36
C TRP A 852 27.37 -28.46 21.20
N ASN A 853 27.11 -29.17 22.30
CA ASN A 853 26.38 -30.43 22.31
C ASN A 853 24.95 -30.26 22.86
N ALA A 854 24.53 -29.04 23.18
CA ALA A 854 23.15 -28.78 23.58
C ALA A 854 22.19 -29.25 22.47
N LYS A 855 21.12 -29.92 22.85
CA LYS A 855 20.03 -30.26 21.94
C LYS A 855 19.11 -29.06 21.79
N ASP A 856 18.42 -28.96 20.65
CA ASP A 856 17.33 -28.00 20.48
C ASP A 856 16.30 -28.18 21.60
N ASN A 857 16.01 -27.10 22.32
CA ASN A 857 15.08 -27.08 23.44
C ASN A 857 13.61 -27.12 22.96
N GLY A 858 13.36 -26.96 21.66
CA GLY A 858 12.02 -27.05 21.08
C GLY A 858 11.10 -25.88 21.46
N PHE A 859 11.64 -24.84 22.10
CA PHE A 859 10.85 -23.68 22.49
C PHE A 859 10.25 -23.00 21.27
N LYS A 860 8.94 -22.78 21.32
CA LYS A 860 8.29 -21.88 20.37
C LYS A 860 8.72 -20.46 20.72
N ILE A 861 9.14 -19.72 19.71
CA ILE A 861 9.42 -18.30 19.82
C ILE A 861 8.15 -17.53 19.42
N PRO A 862 7.85 -16.39 20.06
CA PRO A 862 6.78 -15.52 19.60
C PRO A 862 6.94 -15.18 18.12
N ASP A 863 5.81 -15.01 17.42
CA ASP A 863 5.82 -14.48 16.07
C ASP A 863 6.48 -13.08 16.06
N TRP A 864 7.19 -12.75 14.99
CA TRP A 864 7.94 -11.50 14.86
C TRP A 864 7.06 -10.26 15.05
N LYS A 865 5.75 -10.36 14.80
CA LYS A 865 4.78 -9.29 15.10
C LYS A 865 4.73 -8.90 16.59
N TYR A 866 5.34 -9.69 17.46
CA TYR A 866 5.38 -9.49 18.92
C TYR A 866 6.79 -9.28 19.48
N GLU A 867 7.82 -9.10 18.65
CA GLU A 867 9.19 -8.85 19.11
C GLU A 867 9.34 -7.59 19.97
N ASP A 868 8.41 -6.64 19.83
CA ASP A 868 8.34 -5.43 20.64
C ASP A 868 7.55 -5.59 21.94
N ARG A 869 7.09 -6.81 22.22
CA ARG A 869 6.33 -7.16 23.40
C ARG A 869 7.03 -8.27 24.17
N GLN A 870 6.79 -8.27 25.47
CA GLN A 870 7.24 -9.32 26.36
C GLN A 870 6.07 -9.67 27.27
N ILE A 871 5.81 -10.97 27.41
CA ILE A 871 4.95 -11.44 28.49
C ILE A 871 5.83 -11.57 29.72
N THR A 872 5.47 -10.90 30.81
CA THR A 872 6.14 -11.04 32.11
C THR A 872 5.14 -11.52 33.14
N VAL A 873 5.52 -12.58 33.86
CA VAL A 873 4.73 -13.17 34.93
C VAL A 873 5.44 -12.92 36.26
N ARG A 874 4.70 -12.36 37.22
CA ARG A 874 5.11 -12.22 38.61
C ARG A 874 4.23 -13.09 39.48
N LEU A 875 4.85 -13.79 40.42
CA LEU A 875 4.19 -14.66 41.38
C LEU A 875 4.53 -14.18 42.79
N GLY A 876 3.61 -14.33 43.73
CA GLY A 876 3.92 -14.15 45.15
C GLY A 876 3.09 -15.06 46.04
N VAL A 877 3.69 -15.37 47.18
CA VAL A 877 3.20 -16.34 48.18
C VAL A 877 2.65 -15.67 49.46
N ASP A 878 2.70 -14.33 49.52
CA ASP A 878 2.20 -13.51 50.62
C ASP A 878 1.46 -12.29 50.06
N THR A 879 0.17 -12.19 50.34
CA THR A 879 -0.69 -11.08 49.87
C THR A 879 -0.29 -9.72 50.45
N ASP A 880 0.36 -9.69 51.62
CA ASP A 880 0.53 -8.46 52.39
C ASP A 880 1.80 -7.67 52.00
N ASN A 881 2.72 -8.32 51.29
CA ASN A 881 4.00 -7.72 50.91
C ASN A 881 4.23 -7.60 49.40
N ILE A 882 3.37 -8.18 48.55
CA ILE A 882 3.62 -8.32 47.11
C ILE A 882 3.68 -6.96 46.35
N PHE A 883 3.06 -5.89 46.85
CA PHE A 883 3.10 -4.56 46.20
C PHE A 883 3.66 -3.43 47.08
N LYS A 884 4.38 -3.76 48.17
CA LYS A 884 5.41 -2.81 48.66
C LYS A 884 6.49 -2.73 47.59
N GLU A 885 7.10 -1.56 47.42
CA GLU A 885 8.22 -1.37 46.48
C GLU A 885 9.28 -2.47 46.71
N GLY A 886 9.38 -3.46 45.80
CA GLY A 886 10.26 -4.65 45.92
C GLY A 886 9.62 -5.99 46.35
N GLY A 887 8.29 -6.06 46.51
CA GLY A 887 7.55 -7.24 46.99
C GLY A 887 7.31 -8.37 45.99
N ALA A 888 6.75 -8.05 44.82
CA ALA A 888 6.57 -8.96 43.69
C ALA A 888 7.89 -9.03 42.94
N LYS A 889 8.46 -10.23 42.78
CA LYS A 889 9.63 -10.44 41.93
C LYS A 889 9.17 -10.98 40.59
N ASP A 890 9.75 -10.45 39.51
CA ASP A 890 9.63 -11.03 38.17
C ASP A 890 10.09 -12.50 38.26
N TRP A 891 9.17 -13.44 37.99
CA TRP A 891 9.51 -14.86 37.98
C TRP A 891 10.01 -15.26 36.59
N ALA A 892 9.22 -14.97 35.55
CA ALA A 892 9.55 -15.36 34.20
C ALA A 892 9.08 -14.39 33.12
N SER A 893 9.83 -14.32 32.01
CA SER A 893 9.48 -13.51 30.84
C SER A 893 9.75 -14.19 29.50
N THR A 894 8.97 -13.88 28.46
CA THR A 894 9.21 -14.39 27.10
C THR A 894 10.38 -13.66 26.42
N TYR A 895 11.05 -14.33 25.49
CA TYR A 895 12.13 -13.75 24.68
C TYR A 895 11.99 -14.17 23.20
N PRO A 896 12.44 -13.34 22.25
CA PRO A 896 12.36 -13.65 20.80
C PRO A 896 13.46 -14.62 20.31
N ASP A 897 14.34 -15.10 21.19
CA ASP A 897 15.43 -16.03 20.86
C ASP A 897 15.15 -17.45 21.40
N ARG A 898 16.03 -18.46 21.21
CA ARG A 898 15.96 -19.74 21.94
C ARG A 898 17.04 -19.93 23.00
N ILE A 899 17.61 -18.83 23.49
CA ILE A 899 18.71 -18.87 24.46
C ILE A 899 18.19 -19.39 25.80
N ASN A 900 18.95 -20.28 26.42
CA ASN A 900 18.62 -20.81 27.74
C ASN A 900 18.93 -19.75 28.82
N ARG A 901 17.89 -19.18 29.41
CA ARG A 901 17.96 -18.11 30.43
C ARG A 901 17.20 -18.54 31.69
N PRO A 902 17.73 -18.30 32.89
CA PRO A 902 16.95 -18.35 34.12
C PRO A 902 15.75 -17.41 34.02
N GLY A 903 14.57 -17.87 34.44
CA GLY A 903 13.34 -17.07 34.35
C GLY A 903 12.83 -16.88 32.91
N ARG A 904 13.15 -17.80 31.99
CA ARG A 904 12.52 -17.80 30.66
C ARG A 904 11.09 -18.34 30.76
N LEU A 905 10.15 -17.60 30.19
CA LEU A 905 8.78 -18.05 29.94
C LEU A 905 8.70 -18.71 28.57
N GLU A 906 8.22 -19.95 28.51
CA GLU A 906 8.09 -20.70 27.27
C GLU A 906 6.80 -20.25 26.53
N TYR A 907 6.96 -19.56 25.41
CA TYR A 907 5.84 -19.01 24.64
C TYR A 907 4.99 -20.15 24.06
N GLU A 908 3.68 -20.11 24.34
CA GLU A 908 2.71 -21.13 23.92
C GLU A 908 3.14 -22.57 24.23
N ASN A 909 3.88 -22.78 25.32
CA ASN A 909 4.17 -24.08 25.87
C ASN A 909 3.73 -24.17 27.34
N CYS A 910 3.42 -25.39 27.80
CA CYS A 910 3.10 -25.60 29.21
C CYS A 910 4.38 -25.55 30.04
N GLN A 911 4.40 -24.67 31.05
CA GLN A 911 5.55 -24.48 31.92
C GLN A 911 5.16 -24.70 33.37
N VAL A 912 5.89 -25.62 34.02
CA VAL A 912 5.74 -25.93 35.44
C VAL A 912 6.29 -24.76 36.27
N ILE A 913 5.52 -24.34 37.27
CA ILE A 913 5.91 -23.33 38.23
C ILE A 913 6.91 -23.96 39.22
N PRO A 914 8.01 -23.28 39.59
CA PRO A 914 8.99 -23.81 40.53
C PRO A 914 8.38 -24.21 41.87
N ASP A 915 8.96 -25.21 42.53
CA ASP A 915 8.47 -25.77 43.80
C ASP A 915 8.36 -24.75 44.95
N GLU A 916 9.11 -23.64 44.86
CA GLU A 916 9.01 -22.52 45.81
C GLU A 916 7.68 -21.75 45.70
N PHE A 917 7.06 -21.74 44.52
CA PHE A 917 5.78 -21.08 44.25
C PHE A 917 4.61 -22.08 44.09
N LYS A 918 4.91 -23.30 43.67
CA LYS A 918 3.91 -24.34 43.39
C LYS A 918 2.98 -24.56 44.58
N ASN A 919 1.66 -24.49 44.32
CA ASN A 919 0.60 -24.65 45.34
C ASN A 919 0.69 -23.66 46.51
N LYS A 920 1.38 -22.53 46.32
CA LYS A 920 1.58 -21.47 47.33
C LYS A 920 1.31 -20.07 46.78
N VAL A 921 0.97 -19.95 45.50
CA VAL A 921 0.79 -18.64 44.85
C VAL A 921 -0.52 -18.01 45.34
N THR A 922 -0.42 -16.93 46.11
CA THR A 922 -1.58 -16.19 46.61
C THR A 922 -1.96 -15.00 45.73
N ALA A 923 -1.04 -14.56 44.87
CA ALA A 923 -1.26 -13.47 43.92
C ALA A 923 -0.37 -13.62 42.68
N VAL A 924 -0.88 -13.13 41.55
CA VAL A 924 -0.23 -13.23 40.24
C VAL A 924 -0.50 -11.98 39.41
N GLU A 925 0.48 -11.63 38.58
CA GLU A 925 0.41 -10.50 37.67
C GLU A 925 0.98 -10.93 36.31
N THR A 926 0.23 -10.64 35.23
CA THR A 926 0.67 -10.86 33.84
C THR A 926 0.71 -9.54 33.09
N TRP A 927 1.87 -9.20 32.53
CA TRP A 927 2.08 -8.00 31.72
C TRP A 927 2.35 -8.35 30.27
N GLY A 928 1.80 -7.56 29.36
CA GLY A 928 2.16 -7.56 27.95
C GLY A 928 1.59 -8.73 27.15
N GLY A 929 0.69 -9.52 27.71
CA GLY A 929 0.09 -10.71 27.09
C GLY A 929 -0.98 -11.36 27.95
N CYS A 930 -1.28 -12.63 27.67
CA CYS A 930 -2.23 -13.43 28.42
C CYS A 930 -1.59 -14.76 28.87
N CYS A 931 -1.81 -15.15 30.13
CA CYS A 931 -1.43 -16.44 30.67
C CYS A 931 -2.65 -17.21 31.23
N ALA A 932 -2.72 -18.50 30.91
CA ALA A 932 -3.67 -19.46 31.45
C ALA A 932 -2.97 -20.29 32.55
N TYR A 933 -3.66 -20.55 33.66
CA TYR A 933 -3.11 -21.23 34.83
C TYR A 933 -3.82 -22.58 35.06
N TYR A 934 -3.05 -23.56 35.54
CA TYR A 934 -3.47 -24.96 35.63
C TYR A 934 -3.15 -25.60 36.96
N LYS A 935 -4.00 -26.57 37.35
CA LYS A 935 -3.83 -27.38 38.57
C LYS A 935 -2.94 -28.62 38.42
N ASP A 936 -2.39 -28.85 37.23
CA ASP A 936 -1.43 -29.92 36.96
C ASP A 936 -0.22 -29.40 36.20
N ASN A 937 0.83 -30.23 36.14
CA ASN A 937 2.10 -29.88 35.52
C ASN A 937 2.09 -29.92 33.97
N ASP A 938 1.01 -30.40 33.34
CA ASP A 938 0.94 -30.63 31.88
C ASP A 938 -0.21 -29.88 31.19
N CYS A 939 -0.80 -28.91 31.88
CA CYS A 939 -1.77 -27.97 31.33
C CYS A 939 -2.94 -28.68 30.63
N LYS A 940 -3.50 -29.73 31.24
CA LYS A 940 -4.62 -30.45 30.64
C LYS A 940 -5.86 -29.56 30.56
N ASN A 941 -6.72 -29.81 29.56
CA ASN A 941 -8.00 -29.10 29.46
C ASN A 941 -8.85 -29.20 30.74
N SER A 942 -8.81 -30.34 31.44
CA SER A 942 -9.56 -30.59 32.70
C SER A 942 -8.94 -29.93 33.94
N SER A 943 -7.73 -29.38 33.82
CA SER A 943 -6.99 -28.72 34.91
C SER A 943 -6.94 -27.21 34.76
N PHE A 944 -7.54 -26.65 33.71
CA PHE A 944 -7.70 -25.22 33.53
C PHE A 944 -8.37 -24.57 34.74
N MET A 945 -7.77 -23.50 35.25
CA MET A 945 -8.28 -22.74 36.40
C MET A 945 -8.85 -21.41 35.93
N PHE A 946 -8.01 -20.54 35.38
CA PHE A 946 -8.38 -19.21 34.90
C PHE A 946 -7.36 -18.65 33.90
N THR A 947 -7.74 -17.59 33.19
CA THR A 947 -6.85 -16.77 32.35
C THR A 947 -6.66 -15.39 32.96
N MET A 948 -5.51 -14.77 32.69
CA MET A 948 -5.21 -13.41 33.08
C MET A 948 -4.60 -12.64 31.92
N THR A 949 -5.18 -11.48 31.59
CA THR A 949 -4.68 -10.56 30.55
C THR A 949 -4.47 -9.20 31.18
N ASP A 950 -3.26 -8.66 31.10
CA ASP A 950 -2.93 -7.26 31.44
C ASP A 950 -3.70 -6.68 32.66
N ARG A 951 -3.73 -7.44 33.76
CA ARG A 951 -4.51 -7.11 34.97
C ARG A 951 -3.87 -7.69 36.23
N GLU A 952 -4.05 -6.98 37.34
CA GLU A 952 -3.76 -7.42 38.71
C GLU A 952 -4.99 -8.15 39.32
N ASP A 953 -4.82 -9.36 39.84
CA ASP A 953 -5.77 -9.97 40.77
C ASP A 953 -5.16 -10.08 42.16
N TRP A 954 -5.73 -9.32 43.09
CA TRP A 954 -5.19 -9.07 44.43
C TRP A 954 -5.31 -10.28 45.37
N LYS A 955 -6.25 -11.19 45.08
CA LYS A 955 -6.45 -12.45 45.79
C LYS A 955 -7.09 -13.44 44.83
N LEU A 956 -6.41 -14.52 44.49
CA LEU A 956 -7.06 -15.59 43.74
C LEU A 956 -8.23 -16.10 44.58
N LYS A 957 -9.40 -16.20 43.95
CA LYS A 957 -10.63 -16.61 44.62
C LYS A 957 -10.76 -18.13 44.65
N GLY A 958 -11.31 -18.66 45.74
CA GLY A 958 -11.53 -20.10 45.92
C GLY A 958 -10.23 -20.88 46.11
N ASP A 959 -10.23 -22.16 45.70
CA ASP A 959 -9.10 -23.08 45.86
C ASP A 959 -7.93 -22.77 44.90
N HIS A 960 -7.93 -21.62 44.23
CA HIS A 960 -6.90 -21.28 43.25
C HIS A 960 -5.54 -20.95 43.86
N ASN A 961 -5.49 -20.52 45.13
CA ASN A 961 -4.24 -20.17 45.82
C ASN A 961 -3.34 -21.40 46.11
N ASP A 962 -3.96 -22.57 46.29
CA ASP A 962 -3.28 -23.76 46.81
C ASP A 962 -3.09 -24.86 45.75
N ASN A 963 -3.49 -24.62 44.51
CA ASN A 963 -3.52 -25.66 43.48
C ASN A 963 -2.78 -25.27 42.19
N MET A 964 -2.13 -24.12 42.11
CA MET A 964 -1.44 -23.69 40.89
C MET A 964 -0.12 -24.44 40.69
N GLU A 965 -0.02 -25.21 39.61
CA GLU A 965 1.17 -26.02 39.30
C GLU A 965 1.87 -25.62 37.98
N ALA A 966 1.12 -25.12 37.00
CA ALA A 966 1.67 -24.73 35.70
C ALA A 966 0.91 -23.57 35.07
N LEU A 967 1.49 -23.04 34.00
CA LEU A 967 0.90 -21.99 33.17
C LEU A 967 1.29 -22.12 31.70
N TRP A 968 0.53 -21.43 30.86
CA TRP A 968 0.71 -21.36 29.42
C TRP A 968 0.41 -19.93 28.95
N CYS A 969 1.27 -19.31 28.14
CA CYS A 969 1.15 -17.89 27.81
C CYS A 969 1.19 -17.60 26.31
N THR A 970 0.45 -16.58 25.86
CA THR A 970 0.39 -16.08 24.48
C THR A 970 0.18 -14.56 24.42
N PHE A 971 0.52 -13.93 23.29
CA PHE A 971 0.23 -12.52 23.04
C PHE A 971 -1.19 -12.27 22.51
N GLU A 972 -1.90 -13.33 22.16
CA GLU A 972 -3.29 -13.27 21.71
C GLU A 972 -4.23 -13.00 22.89
N THR A 973 -5.27 -12.20 22.65
CA THR A 973 -6.27 -11.86 23.68
C THR A 973 -7.02 -13.11 24.15
N ASN A 974 -7.48 -13.10 25.41
CA ASN A 974 -8.19 -14.22 26.05
C ASN A 974 -7.40 -15.54 26.09
N CYS A 975 -6.06 -15.47 25.95
CA CYS A 975 -5.18 -16.63 25.96
C CYS A 975 -5.55 -17.63 24.86
N LYS A 976 -5.94 -17.13 23.68
CA LYS A 976 -6.36 -17.97 22.56
C LYS A 976 -5.31 -19.02 22.23
N GLY A 977 -5.72 -20.30 22.24
CA GLY A 977 -4.83 -21.44 22.02
C GLY A 977 -4.44 -22.18 23.30
N ALA A 978 -4.72 -21.62 24.48
CA ALA A 978 -4.52 -22.28 25.77
C ALA A 978 -5.44 -23.52 25.90
N PRO A 979 -4.89 -24.69 26.28
CA PRO A 979 -5.69 -25.87 26.62
C PRO A 979 -6.84 -25.58 27.60
N GLY A 980 -8.08 -25.94 27.24
CA GLY A 980 -9.24 -25.81 28.13
C GLY A 980 -9.74 -24.39 28.41
N ALA A 981 -9.06 -23.34 27.95
CA ALA A 981 -9.53 -21.97 28.09
C ALA A 981 -10.81 -21.74 27.27
N PRO A 982 -11.82 -21.00 27.78
CA PRO A 982 -13.02 -20.66 27.03
C PRO A 982 -12.68 -19.91 25.74
N ALA A 983 -13.29 -20.32 24.63
CA ALA A 983 -13.07 -19.76 23.31
C ALA A 983 -13.53 -18.31 23.16
#